data_AF-A0A968UX78-F1
#
_entry.id   AF-A0A968UX78-F1
#
_cell.length_a   1.000
_cell.length_b   1.000
_cell.length_c   1.000
_cell.angle_alpha   90.00
_cell.angle_beta   90.00
_cell.angle_gamma   90.00
#
_symmetry.space_group_name_H-M   'P 1'
#
loop_
_entity.id
_entity.type
_entity.pdbx_description
1 polymer ?
#
loop_
_entity_poly.entity_id
_entity_poly.type
_entity_poly.pdbx_seq_one_letter_code
_entity_poly.pdbx_strand_id
1 'polypeptide(L)'
;MQKREVSIRNYQPVNASYELKTHLLNSFYALTIARMYTFLLAKRVCLILSLLIFGVLVHAQELFKVETTTAAGFYQEPVAVNLVAPSDAVIYFTTDGSVPTKTSKRYTKPLLIQSSVVLRAVAYRNTTRSKEWIATYFIQEPSTKFATVSLAIDPAILFDPDFGLFMDGSSAIDSIWSKPGANFWSRDEFPMHLEIFEADKTCIFSSDAGFRLFGGFSRLFPQKSLTLITRESYGESRINYPIFGANGADKFKFLVLRNSGSDFGKSHFRDALMTSLVENWDIETQDYRPAHVYINGDYWGIYNIREKINRYFIESHSKVKRDSIDLIEHRDVLKLGSRLHYKHLLNFLERSPMIIEGNYEYAQSLMEVDNFMDYQIAQIYFDNQDAGGNIKFWRPRRANGRWRWILFDTDWGFGLHDQYAYKSNSLAFHTDINEKEWPNPVWSTFILRKMLENPTFKSTFVNRFADYLNKDFEADRVISKIDSFYQLLHEEMPRHFKRWNLSAATWEKQVALMKDFAEARPEHVRMHLMDMFETGNQVNVNLESTQGGKIQLNHHVEITNSFSGIYFENYPIHLAAIPHYGYRFSHWEGLPDDLSATTASDLPVSSQLQRFTLPLYQRNASLKAVFEPYQHPLMDQVVVNEISMNNKQSGDWIEIFNRSKVRVDLSGWIIGDTKHEFILPHITIGPKDYLVLCQDSAKFFKVFPNAYNVVSGLSFGLNKHEEHLQLFTNDGAMVDSLHYQLPPSDSSTVLSLLLPNLNNANMDNWSIRQHVGTPNAGNPYYIESKIRQEQQLWMQVGAACGIILICILLLVWKHQQNIRLKIANGTNVAKRQKLTS
;
A
#
# COMPACT_ATOMS: atom_id res chain seq x y z
N MET A 1 32.14 -63.18 -26.26
CA MET A 1 32.48 -64.09 -27.37
C MET A 1 31.37 -64.01 -28.41
N GLN A 2 31.78 -63.92 -29.67
CA GLN A 2 31.10 -64.08 -30.97
C GLN A 2 29.64 -64.60 -31.00
N LYS A 3 28.82 -64.41 -32.04
CA LYS A 3 28.68 -63.57 -33.26
C LYS A 3 27.55 -64.29 -34.04
N ARG A 4 26.86 -63.57 -34.95
CA ARG A 4 26.05 -64.03 -36.11
C ARG A 4 24.57 -64.35 -35.86
N GLU A 5 23.62 -63.64 -36.50
CA GLU A 5 23.30 -63.55 -37.95
C GLU A 5 22.74 -64.88 -38.49
N VAL A 6 21.69 -65.00 -39.32
CA VAL A 6 20.82 -64.06 -40.06
C VAL A 6 19.57 -64.83 -40.55
N SER A 7 18.49 -64.06 -40.80
CA SER A 7 17.22 -64.25 -41.55
C SER A 7 16.90 -65.51 -42.40
N ILE A 8 15.60 -65.78 -42.63
CA ILE A 8 14.83 -65.52 -43.89
C ILE A 8 13.32 -65.86 -43.68
N ARG A 9 12.51 -65.19 -44.52
CA ARG A 9 11.06 -64.92 -44.62
C ARG A 9 10.07 -66.07 -44.95
N ASN A 10 8.82 -65.78 -44.52
CA ASN A 10 7.50 -65.90 -45.16
C ASN A 10 6.88 -67.27 -45.54
N TYR A 11 5.66 -67.54 -45.02
CA TYR A 11 4.39 -67.63 -45.78
C TYR A 11 3.16 -67.71 -44.83
N GLN A 12 2.10 -66.97 -45.16
CA GLN A 12 0.74 -66.97 -44.56
C GLN A 12 -0.22 -67.83 -45.42
N PRO A 13 -1.56 -67.98 -45.16
CA PRO A 13 -2.40 -67.77 -43.95
C PRO A 13 -3.42 -68.93 -43.70
N VAL A 14 -4.26 -68.87 -42.64
CA VAL A 14 -5.75 -69.05 -42.73
C VAL A 14 -6.44 -68.36 -41.54
N ASN A 15 -7.45 -67.54 -41.87
CA ASN A 15 -8.41 -66.85 -41.00
C ASN A 15 -9.49 -67.80 -40.46
N ALA A 16 -9.72 -67.81 -39.13
CA ALA A 16 -11.02 -68.14 -38.52
C ALA A 16 -11.03 -67.86 -36.99
N SER A 17 -10.87 -66.61 -36.54
CA SER A 17 -11.13 -66.31 -35.11
C SER A 17 -11.43 -64.85 -34.76
N TYR A 18 -11.60 -63.96 -35.74
CA TYR A 18 -11.66 -62.52 -35.45
C TYR A 18 -13.06 -61.93 -35.29
N GLU A 19 -14.11 -62.55 -35.84
CA GLU A 19 -15.47 -61.97 -35.79
C GLU A 19 -16.26 -62.26 -34.50
N LEU A 20 -15.95 -63.33 -33.76
CA LEU A 20 -16.63 -63.61 -32.49
C LEU A 20 -16.11 -62.75 -31.32
N LYS A 21 -14.84 -62.29 -31.38
CA LYS A 21 -14.22 -61.50 -30.30
C LYS A 21 -14.64 -60.02 -30.32
N THR A 22 -14.87 -59.44 -31.49
CA THR A 22 -15.29 -58.04 -31.63
C THR A 22 -16.75 -57.82 -31.21
N HIS A 23 -17.64 -58.80 -31.43
CA HIS A 23 -19.03 -58.67 -30.99
C HIS A 23 -19.15 -58.76 -29.46
N LEU A 24 -18.43 -59.67 -28.80
CA LEU A 24 -18.43 -59.79 -27.34
C LEU A 24 -17.77 -58.58 -26.64
N LEU A 25 -16.69 -58.02 -27.20
CA LEU A 25 -16.07 -56.81 -26.66
C LEU A 25 -16.98 -55.59 -26.79
N ASN A 26 -17.64 -55.40 -27.94
CA ASN A 26 -18.53 -54.26 -28.14
C ASN A 26 -19.79 -54.34 -27.26
N SER A 27 -20.33 -55.55 -27.03
CA SER A 27 -21.42 -55.76 -26.07
C SER A 27 -21.00 -55.49 -24.63
N PHE A 28 -19.78 -55.87 -24.23
CA PHE A 28 -19.24 -55.56 -22.89
C PHE A 28 -18.99 -54.06 -22.71
N TYR A 29 -18.40 -53.38 -23.69
CA TYR A 29 -18.17 -51.93 -23.64
C TYR A 29 -19.49 -51.15 -23.61
N ALA A 30 -20.48 -51.53 -24.41
CA ALA A 30 -21.80 -50.93 -24.37
C ALA A 30 -22.50 -51.12 -23.02
N LEU A 31 -22.41 -52.31 -22.42
CA LEU A 31 -22.97 -52.57 -21.08
C LEU A 31 -22.25 -51.77 -19.98
N THR A 32 -20.94 -51.59 -20.11
CA THR A 32 -20.10 -50.88 -19.13
C THR A 32 -20.34 -49.37 -19.20
N ILE A 33 -20.45 -48.81 -20.42
CA ILE A 33 -20.81 -47.40 -20.64
C ILE A 33 -22.25 -47.14 -20.20
N ALA A 34 -23.19 -48.04 -20.51
CA ALA A 34 -24.57 -47.93 -20.05
C ALA A 34 -24.63 -47.95 -18.51
N ARG A 35 -23.91 -48.86 -17.84
CA ARG A 35 -23.79 -48.91 -16.37
C ARG A 35 -23.21 -47.63 -15.80
N MET A 36 -22.15 -47.08 -16.41
CA MET A 36 -21.51 -45.85 -15.97
C MET A 36 -22.44 -44.64 -16.15
N TYR A 37 -23.20 -44.57 -17.24
CA TYR A 37 -24.22 -43.56 -17.47
C TYR A 37 -25.38 -43.68 -16.48
N THR A 38 -25.90 -44.88 -16.21
CA THR A 38 -26.92 -45.07 -15.15
C THR A 38 -26.38 -44.73 -13.76
N PHE A 39 -25.10 -44.96 -13.48
CA PHE A 39 -24.49 -44.62 -12.19
C PHE A 39 -24.27 -43.11 -12.04
N LEU A 40 -23.86 -42.42 -13.12
CA LEU A 40 -23.75 -40.96 -13.17
C LEU A 40 -25.12 -40.28 -13.14
N LEU A 41 -26.12 -40.85 -13.82
CA LEU A 41 -27.49 -40.38 -13.81
C LEU A 41 -28.11 -40.60 -12.41
N ALA A 42 -27.88 -41.76 -11.78
CA ALA A 42 -28.30 -42.02 -10.41
C ALA A 42 -27.60 -41.08 -9.40
N LYS A 43 -26.31 -40.78 -9.58
CA LYS A 43 -25.61 -39.77 -8.76
C LYS A 43 -26.17 -38.36 -8.97
N ARG A 44 -26.48 -37.96 -10.22
CA ARG A 44 -27.11 -36.67 -10.52
C ARG A 44 -28.53 -36.59 -9.99
N VAL A 45 -29.31 -37.67 -10.10
CA VAL A 45 -30.67 -37.76 -9.55
C VAL A 45 -30.62 -37.78 -8.03
N CYS A 46 -29.68 -38.48 -7.39
CA CYS A 46 -29.46 -38.40 -5.95
C CYS A 46 -28.93 -37.03 -5.50
N LEU A 47 -28.12 -36.34 -6.30
CA LEU A 47 -27.65 -34.97 -6.02
C LEU A 47 -28.80 -33.96 -6.17
N ILE A 48 -29.63 -34.12 -7.20
CA ILE A 48 -30.81 -33.29 -7.43
C ILE A 48 -31.89 -33.59 -6.40
N LEU A 49 -32.12 -34.86 -6.04
CA LEU A 49 -33.01 -35.25 -4.95
C LEU A 49 -32.45 -34.84 -3.60
N SER A 50 -31.14 -34.89 -3.36
CA SER A 50 -30.57 -34.34 -2.12
C SER A 50 -30.60 -32.83 -2.13
N LEU A 51 -30.43 -32.13 -3.25
CA LEU A 51 -30.63 -30.66 -3.37
C LEU A 51 -32.10 -30.25 -3.33
N LEU A 52 -33.02 -31.11 -3.75
CA LEU A 52 -34.48 -30.93 -3.62
C LEU A 52 -34.94 -31.29 -2.23
N ILE A 53 -34.41 -32.34 -1.59
CA ILE A 53 -34.67 -32.69 -0.19
C ILE A 53 -34.01 -31.66 0.71
N PHE A 54 -32.82 -31.16 0.39
CA PHE A 54 -32.19 -30.01 1.05
C PHE A 54 -32.97 -28.75 0.73
N GLY A 55 -33.49 -28.54 -0.48
CA GLY A 55 -34.32 -27.39 -0.86
C GLY A 55 -35.77 -27.45 -0.34
N VAL A 56 -36.25 -28.63 0.08
CA VAL A 56 -37.56 -28.89 0.70
C VAL A 56 -37.42 -28.99 2.24
N LEU A 57 -36.24 -29.33 2.77
CA LEU A 57 -35.86 -29.13 4.18
C LEU A 57 -35.40 -27.68 4.46
N VAL A 58 -34.92 -26.98 3.43
CA VAL A 58 -34.58 -25.54 3.40
C VAL A 58 -35.71 -24.70 2.78
N HIS A 59 -36.86 -25.32 2.43
CA HIS A 59 -38.14 -24.65 2.67
C HIS A 59 -38.31 -24.59 4.18
N ALA A 60 -37.54 -23.66 4.74
CA ALA A 60 -37.41 -23.35 6.12
C ALA A 60 -38.82 -23.18 6.70
N GLN A 61 -38.98 -23.53 7.96
CA GLN A 61 -39.74 -22.62 8.80
C GLN A 61 -39.18 -21.22 8.50
N GLU A 62 -39.90 -20.40 7.74
CA GLU A 62 -39.69 -18.96 7.81
C GLU A 62 -39.91 -18.64 9.28
N LEU A 63 -38.80 -18.51 10.01
CA LEU A 63 -38.83 -17.94 11.34
C LEU A 63 -39.42 -16.56 11.14
N PHE A 64 -40.68 -16.42 11.54
CA PHE A 64 -41.35 -15.13 11.58
C PHE A 64 -40.45 -14.17 12.36
N LYS A 65 -40.39 -12.92 11.90
CA LYS A 65 -39.51 -11.88 12.46
C LYS A 65 -40.35 -10.79 13.12
N VAL A 66 -39.73 -10.09 14.05
CA VAL A 66 -40.25 -8.80 14.52
C VAL A 66 -39.83 -7.74 13.52
N GLU A 67 -40.75 -6.88 13.16
CA GLU A 67 -40.53 -5.70 12.32
C GLU A 67 -40.97 -4.44 13.07
N THR A 68 -40.52 -3.28 12.58
CA THR A 68 -40.97 -1.98 13.08
C THR A 68 -41.50 -1.15 11.93
N THR A 69 -42.54 -0.34 12.18
CA THR A 69 -42.98 0.70 11.23
C THR A 69 -42.31 2.05 11.51
N THR A 70 -41.53 2.14 12.58
CA THR A 70 -40.82 3.35 13.00
C THR A 70 -39.32 3.13 12.78
N ALA A 71 -38.72 3.86 11.84
CA ALA A 71 -37.31 3.72 11.48
C ALA A 71 -36.39 3.93 12.70
N ALA A 72 -35.28 3.21 12.77
CA ALA A 72 -34.26 3.47 13.79
C ALA A 72 -33.42 4.70 13.44
N GLY A 73 -32.60 5.19 14.39
CA GLY A 73 -31.73 6.33 14.19
C GLY A 73 -32.11 7.54 15.04
N PHE A 74 -31.97 8.76 14.49
CA PHE A 74 -31.92 10.00 15.26
C PHE A 74 -33.23 10.80 15.21
N TYR A 75 -33.70 11.23 16.37
CA TYR A 75 -34.93 11.98 16.56
C TYR A 75 -34.71 13.21 17.46
N GLN A 76 -35.38 14.32 17.14
CA GLN A 76 -35.35 15.53 17.97
C GLN A 76 -36.43 15.53 19.06
N GLU A 77 -37.48 14.73 18.88
CA GLU A 77 -38.58 14.58 19.82
C GLU A 77 -38.77 13.11 20.21
N PRO A 78 -39.41 12.81 21.35
CA PRO A 78 -39.81 11.46 21.69
C PRO A 78 -40.58 10.78 20.56
N VAL A 79 -40.29 9.51 20.31
CA VAL A 79 -40.87 8.75 19.20
C VAL A 79 -41.65 7.53 19.70
N ALA A 80 -42.83 7.30 19.13
CA ALA A 80 -43.59 6.08 19.37
C ALA A 80 -43.12 4.97 18.41
N VAL A 81 -42.50 3.93 18.95
CA VAL A 81 -42.03 2.76 18.20
C VAL A 81 -43.10 1.70 18.19
N ASN A 82 -43.54 1.32 16.99
CA ASN A 82 -44.53 0.28 16.79
C ASN A 82 -43.88 -1.01 16.28
N LEU A 83 -43.90 -2.06 17.11
CA LEU A 83 -43.40 -3.38 16.78
C LEU A 83 -44.52 -4.26 16.23
N VAL A 84 -44.23 -5.00 15.17
CA VAL A 84 -45.18 -5.87 14.47
C VAL A 84 -44.58 -7.27 14.34
N ALA A 85 -45.41 -8.27 14.54
CA ALA A 85 -45.16 -9.68 14.27
C ALA A 85 -46.49 -10.30 13.82
N PRO A 86 -46.51 -11.53 13.28
CA PRO A 86 -47.77 -12.20 12.96
C PRO A 86 -48.73 -12.26 14.15
N SER A 87 -50.04 -12.22 13.87
CA SER A 87 -51.10 -12.03 14.88
C SER A 87 -51.18 -13.12 15.97
N ASP A 88 -50.61 -14.30 15.71
CA ASP A 88 -50.55 -15.44 16.63
C ASP A 88 -49.23 -15.50 17.42
N ALA A 89 -48.32 -14.54 17.23
CA ALA A 89 -47.06 -14.43 17.96
C ALA A 89 -47.12 -13.34 19.04
N VAL A 90 -46.40 -13.56 20.14
CA VAL A 90 -46.30 -12.61 21.26
C VAL A 90 -44.91 -12.00 21.31
N ILE A 91 -44.82 -10.67 21.22
CA ILE A 91 -43.57 -9.91 21.25
C ILE A 91 -43.15 -9.61 22.69
N TYR A 92 -41.86 -9.77 22.97
CA TYR A 92 -41.18 -9.41 24.21
C TYR A 92 -39.97 -8.54 23.88
N PHE A 93 -39.70 -7.53 24.71
CA PHE A 93 -38.66 -6.54 24.43
C PHE A 93 -37.88 -6.12 25.68
N THR A 94 -36.72 -5.52 25.43
CA THR A 94 -35.81 -4.89 26.41
C THR A 94 -35.28 -3.58 25.84
N THR A 95 -34.91 -2.65 26.72
CA THR A 95 -34.39 -1.31 26.36
C THR A 95 -33.03 -1.01 26.99
N ASP A 96 -32.46 -1.99 27.70
CA ASP A 96 -31.22 -1.88 28.48
C ASP A 96 -30.05 -2.63 27.83
N GLY A 97 -30.26 -3.21 26.64
CA GLY A 97 -29.28 -4.03 25.94
C GLY A 97 -29.29 -5.51 26.32
N SER A 98 -30.06 -5.98 27.30
CA SER A 98 -30.18 -7.41 27.62
C SER A 98 -30.93 -8.19 26.54
N VAL A 99 -30.60 -9.48 26.33
CA VAL A 99 -31.31 -10.30 25.33
C VAL A 99 -32.75 -10.57 25.81
N PRO A 100 -33.79 -10.24 25.02
CA PRO A 100 -35.17 -10.44 25.44
C PRO A 100 -35.56 -11.93 25.46
N THR A 101 -36.28 -12.33 26.50
CA THR A 101 -36.80 -13.69 26.71
C THR A 101 -38.31 -13.67 27.02
N LYS A 102 -38.93 -14.83 27.26
CA LYS A 102 -40.34 -14.91 27.67
C LYS A 102 -40.65 -14.24 29.01
N THR A 103 -39.64 -13.94 29.83
CA THR A 103 -39.80 -13.23 31.11
C THR A 103 -39.61 -11.71 30.97
N SER A 104 -39.16 -11.22 29.81
CA SER A 104 -39.02 -9.79 29.53
C SER A 104 -40.39 -9.10 29.40
N LYS A 105 -40.39 -7.77 29.21
CA LYS A 105 -41.64 -7.01 29.09
C LYS A 105 -42.37 -7.42 27.81
N ARG A 106 -43.64 -7.80 27.93
CA ARG A 106 -44.52 -8.09 26.79
C ARG A 106 -44.91 -6.79 26.10
N TYR A 107 -44.76 -6.72 24.79
CA TYR A 107 -45.24 -5.61 23.98
C TYR A 107 -46.75 -5.74 23.74
N THR A 108 -47.51 -4.69 24.10
CA THR A 108 -48.98 -4.65 23.97
C THR A 108 -49.49 -3.38 23.29
N LYS A 109 -48.67 -2.34 23.22
CA LYS A 109 -48.96 -1.05 22.60
C LYS A 109 -47.64 -0.37 22.18
N PRO A 110 -47.68 0.62 21.26
CA PRO A 110 -46.50 1.37 20.86
C PRO A 110 -45.68 1.88 22.06
N LEU A 111 -44.36 1.76 21.96
CA LEU A 111 -43.41 2.18 23.00
C LEU A 111 -43.02 3.63 22.78
N LEU A 112 -43.33 4.50 23.73
CA LEU A 112 -42.83 5.87 23.70
C LEU A 112 -41.37 5.90 24.16
N ILE A 113 -40.46 6.19 23.25
CA ILE A 113 -39.02 6.32 23.51
C ILE A 113 -38.70 7.80 23.71
N GLN A 114 -38.33 8.16 24.94
CA GLN A 114 -38.09 9.55 25.37
C GLN A 114 -36.62 9.88 25.58
N SER A 115 -35.75 8.87 25.58
CA SER A 115 -34.31 8.98 25.71
C SER A 115 -33.64 7.98 24.78
N SER A 116 -32.36 8.19 24.48
CA SER A 116 -31.59 7.26 23.65
C SER A 116 -31.58 5.86 24.27
N VAL A 117 -31.93 4.83 23.48
CA VAL A 117 -32.00 3.42 23.92
C VAL A 117 -31.64 2.47 22.79
N VAL A 118 -31.15 1.29 23.16
CA VAL A 118 -31.15 0.12 22.27
C VAL A 118 -32.44 -0.67 22.54
N LEU A 119 -33.31 -0.76 21.54
CA LEU A 119 -34.52 -1.58 21.62
C LEU A 119 -34.25 -2.96 21.02
N ARG A 120 -34.36 -4.01 21.84
CA ARG A 120 -34.26 -5.41 21.40
C ARG A 120 -35.61 -6.07 21.53
N ALA A 121 -36.01 -6.88 20.56
CA ALA A 121 -37.29 -7.57 20.56
C ALA A 121 -37.22 -8.97 19.95
N VAL A 122 -37.98 -9.89 20.54
CA VAL A 122 -38.23 -11.24 20.02
C VAL A 122 -39.70 -11.55 20.09
N ALA A 123 -40.19 -12.39 19.18
CA ALA A 123 -41.56 -12.88 19.20
C ALA A 123 -41.58 -14.40 19.40
N TYR A 124 -42.58 -14.88 20.14
CA TYR A 124 -42.80 -16.30 20.35
C TYR A 124 -44.15 -16.72 19.79
N ARG A 125 -44.13 -17.75 18.96
CA ARG A 125 -45.32 -18.48 18.49
C ARG A 125 -45.21 -19.88 19.06
N ASN A 126 -46.01 -20.19 20.07
CA ASN A 126 -45.88 -21.40 20.88
C ASN A 126 -44.47 -21.55 21.52
N THR A 127 -43.70 -22.54 21.07
CA THR A 127 -42.33 -22.81 21.51
C THR A 127 -41.28 -22.22 20.58
N THR A 128 -41.66 -21.75 19.39
CA THR A 128 -40.73 -21.20 18.40
C THR A 128 -40.43 -19.74 18.72
N ARG A 129 -39.14 -19.40 18.82
CA ARG A 129 -38.61 -18.04 19.00
C ARG A 129 -38.24 -17.46 17.63
N SER A 130 -38.61 -16.20 17.36
CA SER A 130 -38.16 -15.47 16.18
C SER A 130 -36.65 -15.25 16.17
N LYS A 131 -36.10 -14.83 15.02
CA LYS A 131 -34.83 -14.09 15.05
C LYS A 131 -35.02 -12.82 15.90
N GLU A 132 -33.98 -12.45 16.63
CA GLU A 132 -33.98 -11.20 17.36
C GLU A 132 -33.98 -10.00 16.40
N TRP A 133 -34.79 -9.00 16.72
CA TRP A 133 -34.75 -7.69 16.10
C TRP A 133 -34.10 -6.71 17.08
N ILE A 134 -33.24 -5.84 16.57
CA ILE A 134 -32.50 -4.89 17.37
C ILE A 134 -32.28 -3.61 16.58
N ALA A 135 -32.41 -2.47 17.25
CA ALA A 135 -32.05 -1.18 16.68
C ALA A 135 -31.83 -0.12 17.76
N THR A 136 -31.01 0.89 17.46
CA THR A 136 -30.80 2.05 18.34
C THR A 136 -31.70 3.23 17.94
N TYR A 137 -32.32 3.84 18.94
CA TYR A 137 -33.01 5.11 18.82
C TYR A 137 -32.23 6.16 19.61
N PHE A 138 -31.80 7.23 18.94
CA PHE A 138 -31.12 8.38 19.53
C PHE A 138 -32.10 9.52 19.67
N ILE A 139 -32.37 9.98 20.89
CA ILE A 139 -33.37 11.00 21.18
C ILE A 139 -32.67 12.25 21.70
N GLN A 140 -32.94 13.40 21.07
CA GLN A 140 -32.41 14.71 21.48
C GLN A 140 -30.88 14.75 21.54
N GLU A 141 -30.21 13.96 20.70
CA GLU A 141 -28.76 14.02 20.57
C GLU A 141 -28.36 15.29 19.80
N PRO A 142 -27.33 16.02 20.29
CA PRO A 142 -26.83 17.22 19.62
C PRO A 142 -26.27 16.89 18.24
N SER A 143 -26.32 17.86 17.33
CA SER A 143 -25.57 17.77 16.08
C SER A 143 -24.09 17.61 16.35
N THR A 144 -23.42 16.76 15.58
CA THR A 144 -22.00 16.49 15.74
C THR A 144 -21.34 16.36 14.37
N LYS A 145 -20.03 16.62 14.30
CA LYS A 145 -19.20 16.34 13.11
C LYS A 145 -18.60 14.93 13.14
N PHE A 146 -18.79 14.19 14.24
CA PHE A 146 -18.20 12.87 14.43
C PHE A 146 -19.12 11.75 13.94
N ALA A 147 -18.50 10.62 13.61
CA ALA A 147 -19.25 9.38 13.47
C ALA A 147 -19.89 9.01 14.82
N THR A 148 -21.02 8.30 14.76
CA THR A 148 -21.67 7.74 15.94
C THR A 148 -21.59 6.22 15.89
N VAL A 149 -21.13 5.58 16.97
CA VAL A 149 -21.04 4.13 17.10
C VAL A 149 -21.96 3.68 18.24
N SER A 150 -22.93 2.82 17.94
CA SER A 150 -23.79 2.19 18.95
C SER A 150 -23.38 0.75 19.18
N LEU A 151 -23.21 0.39 20.45
CA LEU A 151 -22.93 -0.97 20.90
C LEU A 151 -24.10 -1.47 21.75
N ALA A 152 -24.76 -2.53 21.30
CA ALA A 152 -25.70 -3.26 22.12
C ALA A 152 -25.03 -4.48 22.74
N ILE A 153 -24.88 -4.47 24.05
CA ILE A 153 -24.17 -5.50 24.81
C ILE A 153 -25.04 -5.90 25.99
N ASP A 154 -25.13 -7.20 26.28
CA ASP A 154 -25.82 -7.62 27.50
C ASP A 154 -25.14 -6.99 28.74
N PRO A 155 -25.87 -6.21 29.57
CA PRO A 155 -25.27 -5.52 30.70
C PRO A 155 -24.47 -6.43 31.64
N ALA A 156 -24.85 -7.70 31.80
CA ALA A 156 -24.13 -8.64 32.64
C ALA A 156 -22.70 -8.87 32.15
N ILE A 157 -22.48 -8.89 30.83
CA ILE A 157 -21.12 -9.05 30.25
C ILE A 157 -20.21 -7.89 30.67
N LEU A 158 -20.76 -6.70 30.89
CA LEU A 158 -19.98 -5.52 31.24
C LEU A 158 -19.92 -5.29 32.75
N PHE A 159 -21.03 -5.44 33.46
CA PHE A 159 -21.23 -4.89 34.81
C PHE A 159 -21.64 -5.92 35.86
N ASP A 160 -21.67 -7.22 35.51
CA ASP A 160 -21.84 -8.24 36.55
C ASP A 160 -20.69 -8.13 37.58
N PRO A 161 -20.98 -8.08 38.89
CA PRO A 161 -19.95 -7.90 39.91
C PRO A 161 -18.85 -8.98 39.90
N ASP A 162 -19.18 -10.21 39.49
CA ASP A 162 -18.27 -11.35 39.54
C ASP A 162 -17.49 -11.50 38.24
N PHE A 163 -18.12 -11.37 37.07
CA PHE A 163 -17.48 -11.61 35.76
C PHE A 163 -17.57 -10.46 34.75
N GLY A 164 -18.24 -9.36 35.09
CA GLY A 164 -18.41 -8.21 34.22
C GLY A 164 -17.08 -7.59 33.83
N LEU A 165 -16.85 -7.40 32.53
CA LEU A 165 -15.59 -6.93 31.97
C LEU A 165 -15.14 -5.55 32.46
N PHE A 166 -16.05 -4.71 32.95
CA PHE A 166 -15.74 -3.36 33.44
C PHE A 166 -15.61 -3.34 34.96
N MET A 167 -15.85 -4.47 35.62
CA MET A 167 -15.76 -4.65 37.07
C MET A 167 -14.40 -5.20 37.46
N ASP A 168 -14.01 -5.00 38.72
CA ASP A 168 -12.83 -5.64 39.28
C ASP A 168 -13.03 -7.17 39.29
N GLY A 169 -14.18 -7.67 39.73
CA GLY A 169 -14.42 -9.11 39.85
C GLY A 169 -13.90 -9.68 41.17
N SER A 170 -14.42 -10.85 41.56
CA SER A 170 -14.11 -11.49 42.85
C SER A 170 -12.67 -11.98 42.99
N SER A 171 -11.94 -12.10 41.88
CA SER A 171 -10.53 -12.54 41.83
C SER A 171 -9.53 -11.38 41.79
N ALA A 172 -9.99 -10.13 41.79
CA ALA A 172 -9.10 -8.98 41.76
C ALA A 172 -8.33 -8.83 43.08
N ILE A 173 -7.02 -8.69 42.97
CA ILE A 173 -6.17 -8.31 44.11
C ILE A 173 -5.83 -6.84 43.95
N ASP A 174 -6.22 -6.03 44.95
CA ASP A 174 -5.98 -4.60 44.89
C ASP A 174 -4.49 -4.29 45.04
N SER A 175 -3.95 -3.59 44.04
CA SER A 175 -2.56 -3.19 43.95
C SER A 175 -2.50 -1.93 43.11
N ILE A 176 -1.60 -1.02 43.51
CA ILE A 176 -1.52 0.34 42.98
C ILE A 176 -1.26 0.34 41.46
N TRP A 177 -0.63 -0.71 40.90
CA TRP A 177 -0.13 -0.72 39.51
C TRP A 177 -0.43 -1.96 38.69
N SER A 178 -0.99 -3.01 39.29
CA SER A 178 -1.33 -4.23 38.57
C SER A 178 -2.44 -4.90 39.36
N LYS A 179 -3.72 -4.65 39.09
CA LYS A 179 -4.83 -5.30 39.78
C LYS A 179 -5.01 -6.75 39.26
N PRO A 180 -4.16 -7.74 39.58
CA PRO A 180 -4.13 -9.00 38.88
C PRO A 180 -5.43 -9.76 39.19
N GLY A 181 -5.87 -10.62 38.26
CA GLY A 181 -7.12 -11.34 38.42
C GLY A 181 -8.39 -10.51 38.18
N ALA A 182 -8.27 -9.20 37.95
CA ALA A 182 -9.43 -8.39 37.61
C ALA A 182 -10.04 -8.74 36.24
N ASN A 183 -11.37 -8.65 36.12
CA ASN A 183 -12.10 -9.09 34.92
C ASN A 183 -11.69 -8.32 33.67
N PHE A 184 -11.34 -7.04 33.79
CA PHE A 184 -10.89 -6.23 32.65
C PHE A 184 -9.55 -6.69 32.04
N TRP A 185 -8.84 -7.66 32.64
CA TRP A 185 -7.69 -8.31 32.01
C TRP A 185 -8.05 -9.42 31.03
N SER A 186 -9.33 -9.82 30.96
CA SER A 186 -9.79 -10.80 30.00
C SER A 186 -9.40 -10.42 28.56
N ARG A 187 -9.07 -11.45 27.77
CA ARG A 187 -8.80 -11.34 26.34
C ARG A 187 -9.89 -11.99 25.50
N ASP A 188 -10.95 -12.47 26.15
CA ASP A 188 -12.06 -13.17 25.54
C ASP A 188 -12.89 -12.24 24.67
N GLU A 189 -13.52 -12.83 23.66
CA GLU A 189 -14.36 -12.16 22.68
C GLU A 189 -15.82 -12.45 23.00
N PHE A 190 -16.64 -11.41 23.10
CA PHE A 190 -18.06 -11.48 23.47
C PHE A 190 -18.94 -10.93 22.34
N PRO A 191 -20.18 -11.43 22.19
CA PRO A 191 -21.10 -10.94 21.18
C PRO A 191 -21.64 -9.55 21.52
N MET A 192 -21.92 -8.76 20.49
CA MET A 192 -22.63 -7.49 20.54
C MET A 192 -23.40 -7.27 19.23
N HIS A 193 -24.31 -6.31 19.21
CA HIS A 193 -24.74 -5.69 17.95
C HIS A 193 -24.01 -4.37 17.78
N LEU A 194 -23.50 -4.13 16.57
CA LEU A 194 -22.72 -2.94 16.21
C LEU A 194 -23.46 -2.16 15.13
N GLU A 195 -23.73 -0.89 15.42
CA GLU A 195 -24.21 0.07 14.44
C GLU A 195 -23.20 1.23 14.33
N ILE A 196 -22.91 1.66 13.10
CA ILE A 196 -22.05 2.81 12.82
C ILE A 196 -22.80 3.78 11.92
N PHE A 197 -22.82 5.05 12.30
CA PHE A 197 -23.49 6.14 11.61
C PHE A 197 -22.50 7.23 11.26
N GLU A 198 -22.67 7.81 10.07
CA GLU A 198 -21.97 9.02 9.64
C GLU A 198 -22.50 10.27 10.35
N ALA A 199 -21.76 11.38 10.24
CA ALA A 199 -22.15 12.65 10.86
C ALA A 199 -23.49 13.20 10.31
N ASP A 200 -23.83 12.84 9.07
CA ASP A 200 -25.11 13.12 8.44
C ASP A 200 -26.25 12.19 8.90
N LYS A 201 -25.96 11.31 9.87
CA LYS A 201 -26.87 10.31 10.49
C LYS A 201 -27.16 9.08 9.63
N THR A 202 -26.50 8.94 8.47
CA THR A 202 -26.63 7.75 7.63
C THR A 202 -26.04 6.52 8.34
N CYS A 203 -26.80 5.44 8.46
CA CYS A 203 -26.29 4.16 8.96
C CYS A 203 -25.47 3.46 7.88
N ILE A 204 -24.16 3.28 8.13
CA ILE A 204 -23.23 2.65 7.18
C ILE A 204 -22.94 1.18 7.49
N PHE A 205 -23.23 0.75 8.72
CA PHE A 205 -23.03 -0.62 9.17
C PHE A 205 -24.02 -0.92 10.29
N SER A 206 -24.71 -2.05 10.21
CA SER A 206 -25.59 -2.60 11.25
C SER A 206 -25.55 -4.12 11.17
N SER A 207 -24.91 -4.75 12.14
CA SER A 207 -24.77 -6.20 12.21
C SER A 207 -24.33 -6.66 13.60
N ASP A 208 -24.67 -7.90 13.93
CA ASP A 208 -24.05 -8.61 15.03
C ASP A 208 -22.54 -8.76 14.77
N ALA A 209 -21.75 -8.57 15.82
CA ALA A 209 -20.29 -8.54 15.82
C ALA A 209 -19.74 -9.06 17.15
N GLY A 210 -18.42 -9.25 17.21
CA GLY A 210 -17.70 -9.51 18.45
C GLY A 210 -17.01 -8.26 18.97
N PHE A 211 -16.82 -8.17 20.28
CA PHE A 211 -15.91 -7.21 20.89
C PHE A 211 -15.03 -7.86 21.96
N ARG A 212 -13.95 -7.16 22.30
CA ARG A 212 -13.12 -7.46 23.46
C ARG A 212 -12.38 -6.23 23.94
N LEU A 213 -11.91 -6.24 25.18
CA LEU A 213 -11.09 -5.15 25.70
C LEU A 213 -9.75 -5.02 24.96
N PHE A 214 -9.34 -3.78 24.70
CA PHE A 214 -8.07 -3.41 24.07
C PHE A 214 -7.16 -2.68 25.07
N GLY A 215 -5.85 -2.70 24.80
CA GLY A 215 -4.84 -2.01 25.60
C GLY A 215 -4.16 -2.90 26.65
N GLY A 216 -3.16 -2.33 27.31
CA GLY A 216 -2.51 -2.86 28.52
C GLY A 216 -2.99 -2.05 29.73
N PHE A 217 -2.13 -1.16 30.25
CA PHE A 217 -2.43 -0.29 31.38
C PHE A 217 -3.74 0.51 31.24
N SER A 218 -4.08 0.95 30.02
CA SER A 218 -5.30 1.74 29.78
C SER A 218 -6.61 1.03 30.13
N ARG A 219 -6.59 -0.28 30.37
CA ARG A 219 -7.74 -1.04 30.90
C ARG A 219 -8.10 -0.66 32.33
N LEU A 220 -7.19 -0.06 33.09
CA LEU A 220 -7.47 0.46 34.44
C LEU A 220 -8.38 1.70 34.40
N PHE A 221 -8.40 2.45 33.30
CA PHE A 221 -9.24 3.64 33.19
C PHE A 221 -10.73 3.28 33.09
N PRO A 222 -11.63 4.14 33.59
CA PRO A 222 -13.07 3.86 33.60
C PRO A 222 -13.66 3.81 32.18
N GLN A 223 -13.16 4.63 31.25
CA GLN A 223 -13.44 4.50 29.82
C GLN A 223 -12.57 3.38 29.22
N LYS A 224 -13.16 2.23 28.90
CA LYS A 224 -12.43 1.05 28.40
C LYS A 224 -12.27 1.10 26.88
N SER A 225 -11.05 0.92 26.38
CA SER A 225 -10.83 0.72 24.93
C SER A 225 -11.36 -0.64 24.46
N LEU A 226 -11.95 -0.70 23.27
CA LEU A 226 -12.60 -1.90 22.71
C LEU A 226 -12.03 -2.23 21.32
N THR A 227 -11.75 -3.50 21.04
CA THR A 227 -11.59 -3.97 19.66
C THR A 227 -12.95 -4.43 19.14
N LEU A 228 -13.39 -3.91 18.00
CA LEU A 228 -14.57 -4.36 17.24
C LEU A 228 -14.14 -5.43 16.24
N ILE A 229 -14.90 -6.52 16.13
CA ILE A 229 -14.51 -7.72 15.39
C ILE A 229 -15.68 -8.24 14.54
N THR A 230 -15.50 -8.32 13.22
CA THR A 230 -16.52 -8.87 12.31
C THR A 230 -16.20 -10.30 11.86
N ARG A 231 -17.20 -11.19 11.92
CA ARG A 231 -17.10 -12.61 11.57
C ARG A 231 -18.47 -13.13 11.12
N GLU A 232 -18.45 -14.03 10.15
CA GLU A 232 -19.65 -14.74 9.65
C GLU A 232 -20.41 -15.49 10.75
N SER A 233 -19.72 -15.91 11.81
CA SER A 233 -20.33 -16.58 12.96
C SER A 233 -21.22 -15.67 13.81
N TYR A 234 -21.08 -14.34 13.69
CA TYR A 234 -21.97 -13.37 14.34
C TYR A 234 -22.95 -12.79 13.33
N GLY A 235 -22.43 -12.28 12.21
CA GLY A 235 -23.20 -11.59 11.18
C GLY A 235 -22.32 -11.28 9.99
N GLU A 236 -22.23 -10.01 9.59
CA GLU A 236 -21.38 -9.57 8.50
C GLU A 236 -19.89 -9.90 8.74
N SER A 237 -19.21 -10.36 7.69
CA SER A 237 -17.82 -10.81 7.77
C SER A 237 -16.80 -9.65 7.75
N ARG A 238 -17.25 -8.46 7.32
CA ARG A 238 -16.49 -7.23 7.13
C ARG A 238 -17.40 -6.01 7.27
N ILE A 239 -16.83 -4.90 7.70
CA ILE A 239 -17.40 -3.56 7.51
C ILE A 239 -16.93 -3.11 6.12
N ASN A 240 -17.79 -3.13 5.11
CA ASN A 240 -17.45 -2.74 3.74
C ASN A 240 -17.70 -1.24 3.55
N TYR A 241 -16.86 -0.42 4.17
CA TYR A 241 -16.97 1.03 4.13
C TYR A 241 -15.60 1.68 4.38
N PRO A 242 -15.23 2.77 3.66
CA PRO A 242 -13.96 3.48 3.84
C PRO A 242 -13.99 4.37 5.09
N ILE A 243 -13.88 3.76 6.28
CA ILE A 243 -14.02 4.43 7.58
C ILE A 243 -13.10 5.65 7.73
N PHE A 244 -11.88 5.60 7.18
CA PHE A 244 -10.85 6.63 7.29
C PHE A 244 -10.72 7.53 6.05
N GLY A 245 -11.66 7.45 5.11
CA GLY A 245 -11.67 8.27 3.89
C GLY A 245 -11.26 7.52 2.63
N ALA A 246 -11.38 8.20 1.49
CA ALA A 246 -11.32 7.58 0.15
C ALA A 246 -9.95 6.98 -0.21
N ASN A 247 -8.88 7.47 0.40
CA ASN A 247 -7.52 7.01 0.11
C ASN A 247 -7.08 5.84 1.01
N GLY A 248 -7.87 5.50 2.04
CA GLY A 248 -7.59 4.42 2.98
C GLY A 248 -8.23 3.09 2.57
N ALA A 249 -8.18 2.10 3.46
CA ALA A 249 -8.78 0.80 3.21
C ALA A 249 -10.31 0.89 3.08
N ASP A 250 -10.88 0.14 2.13
CA ASP A 250 -12.32 0.11 1.82
C ASP A 250 -13.12 -0.87 2.68
N LYS A 251 -12.44 -1.72 3.45
CA LYS A 251 -13.07 -2.77 4.26
C LYS A 251 -12.27 -3.15 5.48
N PHE A 252 -12.98 -3.40 6.59
CA PHE A 252 -12.37 -3.69 7.88
C PHE A 252 -12.91 -4.97 8.51
N LYS A 253 -12.00 -5.81 9.00
CA LYS A 253 -12.34 -6.92 9.89
C LYS A 253 -12.25 -6.53 11.37
N PHE A 254 -11.34 -5.60 11.66
CA PHE A 254 -11.01 -5.16 13.00
C PHE A 254 -10.90 -3.65 13.02
N LEU A 255 -11.53 -3.04 14.01
CA LEU A 255 -11.33 -1.64 14.38
C LEU A 255 -11.07 -1.57 15.88
N VAL A 256 -10.48 -0.48 16.36
CA VAL A 256 -10.29 -0.22 17.77
C VAL A 256 -11.00 1.08 18.13
N LEU A 257 -11.89 1.06 19.11
CA LEU A 257 -12.35 2.25 19.81
C LEU A 257 -11.37 2.51 20.95
N ARG A 258 -10.42 3.44 20.75
CA ARG A 258 -9.38 3.76 21.73
C ARG A 258 -9.80 4.96 22.59
N ASN A 259 -9.65 4.85 23.90
CA ASN A 259 -9.90 5.91 24.88
C ASN A 259 -8.75 6.94 25.00
N SER A 260 -7.88 7.02 24.00
CA SER A 260 -6.61 7.78 24.02
C SER A 260 -5.48 7.22 24.89
N GLY A 261 -5.64 6.01 25.45
CA GLY A 261 -4.54 5.32 26.16
C GLY A 261 -4.06 6.10 27.39
N SER A 262 -2.75 6.33 27.50
CA SER A 262 -2.13 7.09 28.60
C SER A 262 -2.45 8.60 28.55
N ASP A 263 -3.01 9.08 27.42
CA ASP A 263 -3.53 10.44 27.23
C ASP A 263 -5.02 10.59 27.60
N PHE A 264 -5.65 9.53 28.14
CA PHE A 264 -7.00 9.62 28.71
C PHE A 264 -7.06 10.69 29.81
N GLY A 265 -8.03 11.59 29.72
CA GLY A 265 -8.18 12.71 30.66
C GLY A 265 -7.20 13.87 30.46
N LYS A 266 -6.40 13.85 29.38
CA LYS A 266 -5.42 14.89 29.03
C LYS A 266 -5.81 15.56 27.72
N SER A 267 -5.05 15.42 26.61
CA SER A 267 -5.39 16.09 25.33
C SER A 267 -6.43 15.33 24.51
N HIS A 268 -6.48 14.00 24.69
CA HIS A 268 -7.31 13.04 23.94
C HIS A 268 -6.88 12.79 22.48
N PHE A 269 -5.78 13.38 22.01
CA PHE A 269 -5.36 13.25 20.61
C PHE A 269 -3.84 13.09 20.37
N ARG A 270 -2.99 13.01 21.40
CA ARG A 270 -1.51 12.90 21.25
C ARG A 270 -1.07 11.84 20.25
N ASP A 271 -1.55 10.62 20.41
CA ASP A 271 -1.18 9.47 19.56
C ASP A 271 -1.61 9.68 18.09
N ALA A 272 -2.79 10.25 17.87
CA ALA A 272 -3.29 10.57 16.54
C ALA A 272 -2.51 11.73 15.89
N LEU A 273 -2.18 12.76 16.66
CA LEU A 273 -1.34 13.86 16.20
C LEU A 273 0.02 13.34 15.71
N MET A 274 0.75 12.61 16.56
CA MET A 274 2.09 12.14 16.24
C MET A 274 2.14 11.24 15.01
N THR A 275 1.20 10.30 14.88
CA THR A 275 1.09 9.48 13.65
C THR A 275 0.75 10.33 12.42
N SER A 276 -0.08 11.37 12.57
CA SER A 276 -0.41 12.28 11.46
C SER A 276 0.73 13.23 11.04
N LEU A 277 1.74 13.47 11.90
CA LEU A 277 2.90 14.28 11.53
C LEU A 277 3.80 13.59 10.50
N VAL A 278 3.75 12.26 10.44
CA VAL A 278 4.56 11.42 9.55
C VAL A 278 3.71 10.69 8.51
N GLU A 279 2.48 11.14 8.27
CA GLU A 279 1.51 10.47 7.37
C GLU A 279 2.01 10.35 5.92
N ASN A 280 2.94 11.21 5.50
CA ASN A 280 3.52 11.23 4.16
C ASN A 280 4.89 10.53 4.07
N TRP A 281 5.35 9.88 5.15
CA TRP A 281 6.63 9.16 5.17
C TRP A 281 6.45 7.71 4.71
N ASP A 282 7.54 7.05 4.27
CA ASP A 282 7.52 5.61 3.97
C ASP A 282 7.57 4.76 5.27
N ILE A 283 6.54 4.91 6.09
CA ILE A 283 6.38 4.22 7.36
C ILE A 283 4.93 3.82 7.59
N GLU A 284 4.71 2.62 8.13
CA GLU A 284 3.36 2.20 8.47
C GLU A 284 2.90 2.88 9.78
N THR A 285 1.77 3.60 9.70
CA THR A 285 1.08 4.22 10.84
C THR A 285 -0.40 3.79 10.87
N GLN A 286 -1.08 4.00 12.00
CA GLN A 286 -2.52 3.70 12.10
C GLN A 286 -3.36 4.93 11.74
N ASP A 287 -4.32 4.75 10.85
CA ASP A 287 -5.33 5.79 10.62
C ASP A 287 -6.17 6.10 11.86
N TYR A 288 -6.78 7.29 11.86
CA TYR A 288 -7.53 7.86 12.97
C TYR A 288 -8.83 8.52 12.52
N ARG A 289 -9.89 8.32 13.31
CA ARG A 289 -11.15 9.05 13.19
C ARG A 289 -11.85 9.18 14.55
N PRO A 290 -12.28 10.38 15.01
CA PRO A 290 -13.04 10.51 16.24
C PRO A 290 -14.49 10.02 16.07
N ALA A 291 -15.06 9.46 17.14
CA ALA A 291 -16.44 9.03 17.18
C ALA A 291 -17.10 9.21 18.56
N HIS A 292 -18.39 9.53 18.56
CA HIS A 292 -19.24 9.40 19.72
C HIS A 292 -19.68 7.95 19.88
N VAL A 293 -19.40 7.35 21.03
CA VAL A 293 -19.77 5.96 21.31
C VAL A 293 -20.93 5.92 22.28
N TYR A 294 -21.90 5.07 21.99
CA TYR A 294 -23.01 4.74 22.87
C TYR A 294 -22.97 3.26 23.21
N ILE A 295 -23.22 2.92 24.48
CA ILE A 295 -23.37 1.53 24.92
C ILE A 295 -24.75 1.43 25.55
N ASN A 296 -25.60 0.57 24.97
CA ASN A 296 -26.99 0.36 25.40
C ASN A 296 -27.84 1.64 25.47
N GLY A 297 -27.54 2.62 24.61
CA GLY A 297 -28.24 3.90 24.53
C GLY A 297 -27.63 5.03 25.36
N ASP A 298 -26.74 4.71 26.30
CA ASP A 298 -26.02 5.72 27.08
C ASP A 298 -24.82 6.26 26.31
N TYR A 299 -24.55 7.56 26.41
CA TYR A 299 -23.34 8.17 25.85
C TYR A 299 -22.10 7.81 26.66
N TRP A 300 -21.07 7.28 26.00
CA TRP A 300 -19.79 6.86 26.59
C TRP A 300 -18.61 7.76 26.24
N GLY A 301 -18.87 8.96 25.73
CA GLY A 301 -17.82 9.91 25.37
C GLY A 301 -17.25 9.70 23.98
N ILE A 302 -16.29 10.56 23.65
CA ILE A 302 -15.45 10.46 22.45
C ILE A 302 -14.47 9.29 22.57
N TYR A 303 -14.41 8.47 21.53
CA TYR A 303 -13.36 7.48 21.29
C TYR A 303 -12.66 7.78 19.97
N ASN A 304 -11.40 7.37 19.90
CA ASN A 304 -10.59 7.42 18.69
C ASN A 304 -10.76 6.07 17.98
N ILE A 305 -11.50 6.03 16.87
CA ILE A 305 -11.49 4.88 15.96
C ILE A 305 -10.08 4.80 15.38
N ARG A 306 -9.41 3.67 15.58
CA ARG A 306 -8.10 3.36 15.02
C ARG A 306 -8.15 2.03 14.28
N GLU A 307 -7.28 1.89 13.30
CA GLU A 307 -7.02 0.58 12.72
C GLU A 307 -6.44 -0.40 13.75
N LYS A 308 -6.53 -1.71 13.47
CA LYS A 308 -5.91 -2.72 14.32
C LYS A 308 -4.66 -3.28 13.64
N ILE A 309 -3.47 -2.94 14.15
CA ILE A 309 -2.21 -3.52 13.67
C ILE A 309 -2.22 -5.03 13.87
N ASN A 310 -2.38 -5.74 12.76
CA ASN A 310 -2.37 -7.18 12.59
C ASN A 310 -2.14 -7.49 11.10
N ARG A 311 -2.25 -8.75 10.71
CA ARG A 311 -2.05 -9.18 9.31
C ARG A 311 -2.95 -8.49 8.28
N TYR A 312 -4.16 -8.05 8.66
CA TYR A 312 -5.09 -7.35 7.76
C TYR A 312 -4.68 -5.89 7.55
N PHE A 313 -4.15 -5.24 8.59
CA PHE A 313 -3.56 -3.90 8.48
C PHE A 313 -2.36 -3.89 7.51
N ILE A 314 -1.48 -4.90 7.61
CA ILE A 314 -0.35 -5.01 6.67
C ILE A 314 -0.82 -5.22 5.23
N GLU A 315 -1.89 -5.99 5.02
CA GLU A 315 -2.49 -6.20 3.69
C GLU A 315 -3.18 -4.94 3.14
N SER A 316 -3.70 -4.04 3.99
CA SER A 316 -4.24 -2.76 3.53
C SER A 316 -3.17 -1.70 3.26
N HIS A 317 -2.05 -1.74 3.97
CA HIS A 317 -0.96 -0.77 3.87
C HIS A 317 0.17 -1.20 2.92
N SER A 318 0.12 -2.43 2.43
CA SER A 318 1.14 -2.96 1.53
C SER A 318 0.53 -3.85 0.46
N LYS A 319 1.28 -4.08 -0.61
CA LYS A 319 0.89 -5.03 -1.68
C LYS A 319 1.12 -6.51 -1.27
N VAL A 320 1.33 -6.79 0.03
CA VAL A 320 1.68 -8.12 0.55
C VAL A 320 0.46 -8.81 1.14
N LYS A 321 0.20 -10.06 0.73
CA LYS A 321 -0.90 -10.86 1.27
C LYS A 321 -0.71 -11.12 2.76
N ARG A 322 -1.79 -10.98 3.53
CA ARG A 322 -1.79 -11.09 5.00
C ARG A 322 -1.17 -12.36 5.58
N ASP A 323 -1.24 -13.48 4.87
CA ASP A 323 -0.73 -14.78 5.35
C ASP A 323 0.70 -15.07 4.87
N SER A 324 1.32 -14.13 4.15
CA SER A 324 2.66 -14.21 3.58
C SER A 324 3.64 -13.24 4.24
N ILE A 325 3.49 -13.03 5.55
CA ILE A 325 4.35 -12.15 6.36
C ILE A 325 4.88 -12.87 7.59
N ASP A 326 6.01 -12.39 8.10
CA ASP A 326 6.40 -12.57 9.49
C ASP A 326 6.04 -11.28 10.24
N LEU A 327 5.36 -11.39 11.37
CA LEU A 327 4.96 -10.25 12.21
C LEU A 327 5.34 -10.55 13.66
N ILE A 328 6.11 -9.64 14.25
CA ILE A 328 6.68 -9.76 15.59
C ILE A 328 6.40 -8.47 16.37
N GLU A 329 6.22 -8.59 17.68
CA GLU A 329 6.15 -7.44 18.59
C GLU A 329 7.11 -7.60 19.76
N HIS A 330 7.44 -6.47 20.41
CA HIS A 330 8.25 -6.41 21.62
C HIS A 330 9.58 -7.22 21.46
N ARG A 331 10.01 -7.91 22.52
CA ARG A 331 11.17 -8.81 22.53
C ARG A 331 10.85 -10.18 21.91
N ASP A 332 10.85 -10.26 20.57
CA ASP A 332 10.71 -11.51 19.80
C ASP A 332 9.37 -12.26 20.02
N VAL A 333 8.29 -11.53 20.34
CA VAL A 333 6.95 -12.11 20.50
C VAL A 333 6.30 -12.32 19.13
N LEU A 334 6.31 -13.56 18.67
CA LEU A 334 5.75 -13.95 17.38
C LEU A 334 4.21 -13.76 17.34
N LYS A 335 3.72 -13.02 16.35
CA LYS A 335 2.28 -12.90 16.05
C LYS A 335 1.85 -13.71 14.84
N LEU A 336 2.71 -13.79 13.82
CA LEU A 336 2.47 -14.58 12.62
C LEU A 336 3.81 -14.94 11.95
N GLY A 337 3.86 -16.10 11.30
CA GLY A 337 5.02 -16.50 10.50
C GLY A 337 6.16 -17.10 11.34
N SER A 338 7.38 -16.63 11.11
CA SER A 338 8.62 -17.13 11.72
C SER A 338 9.51 -16.00 12.20
N ARG A 339 10.24 -16.26 13.28
CA ARG A 339 11.26 -15.36 13.86
C ARG A 339 12.69 -15.65 13.43
N LEU A 340 12.90 -16.72 12.65
CA LEU A 340 14.25 -17.16 12.29
C LEU A 340 15.04 -16.09 11.51
N HIS A 341 14.37 -15.39 10.58
CA HIS A 341 15.01 -14.31 9.82
C HIS A 341 15.38 -13.10 10.70
N TYR A 342 14.57 -12.79 11.72
CA TYR A 342 14.87 -11.72 12.68
C TYR A 342 16.08 -12.09 13.56
N LYS A 343 16.10 -13.32 14.08
CA LYS A 343 17.25 -13.83 14.83
C LYS A 343 18.53 -13.83 13.99
N HIS A 344 18.42 -14.17 12.71
CA HIS A 344 19.55 -14.07 11.78
C HIS A 344 20.07 -12.64 11.65
N LEU A 345 19.18 -11.65 11.46
CA LEU A 345 19.56 -10.22 11.45
C LEU A 345 20.29 -9.83 12.75
N LEU A 346 19.72 -10.13 13.91
CA LEU A 346 20.33 -9.78 15.21
C LEU A 346 21.71 -10.44 15.38
N ASN A 347 21.84 -11.73 15.09
CA ASN A 347 23.11 -12.45 15.17
C ASN A 347 24.16 -11.89 14.20
N PHE A 348 23.73 -11.46 13.00
CA PHE A 348 24.62 -10.84 12.02
C PHE A 348 25.15 -9.49 12.53
N LEU A 349 24.27 -8.62 13.02
CA LEU A 349 24.63 -7.31 13.59
C LEU A 349 25.52 -7.43 14.83
N GLU A 350 25.36 -8.49 15.62
CA GLU A 350 26.19 -8.74 16.80
C GLU A 350 27.63 -9.13 16.42
N ARG A 351 27.79 -9.95 15.38
CA ARG A 351 29.08 -10.56 15.00
C ARG A 351 29.86 -9.77 13.95
N SER A 352 29.22 -8.82 13.28
CA SER A 352 29.78 -8.13 12.11
C SER A 352 29.84 -6.63 12.40
N PRO A 353 31.04 -6.01 12.43
CA PRO A 353 31.16 -4.57 12.61
C PRO A 353 30.52 -3.80 11.45
N MET A 354 29.63 -2.84 11.72
CA MET A 354 28.93 -2.09 10.66
C MET A 354 29.78 -0.98 10.03
N ILE A 355 30.95 -0.67 10.61
CA ILE A 355 31.95 0.21 10.00
C ILE A 355 32.50 -0.32 8.66
N ILE A 356 32.37 -1.64 8.40
CA ILE A 356 32.79 -2.27 7.14
C ILE A 356 31.62 -2.19 6.15
N GLU A 357 31.84 -1.56 4.99
CA GLU A 357 30.77 -1.27 4.02
C GLU A 357 30.02 -2.52 3.54
N GLY A 358 30.72 -3.60 3.19
CA GLY A 358 30.07 -4.84 2.77
C GLY A 358 29.17 -5.48 3.85
N ASN A 359 29.45 -5.23 5.14
CA ASN A 359 28.56 -5.67 6.21
C ASN A 359 27.30 -4.82 6.29
N TYR A 360 27.45 -3.51 6.09
CA TYR A 360 26.33 -2.57 6.05
C TYR A 360 25.41 -2.85 4.85
N GLU A 361 25.96 -3.07 3.65
CA GLU A 361 25.22 -3.51 2.46
C GLU A 361 24.46 -4.83 2.72
N TYR A 362 25.08 -5.78 3.43
CA TYR A 362 24.40 -7.01 3.79
C TYR A 362 23.27 -6.78 4.81
N ALA A 363 23.44 -5.90 5.79
CA ALA A 363 22.38 -5.50 6.71
C ALA A 363 21.19 -4.87 5.96
N GLN A 364 21.45 -4.00 4.98
CA GLN A 364 20.44 -3.43 4.10
C GLN A 364 19.69 -4.49 3.29
N SER A 365 20.30 -5.66 3.01
CA SER A 365 19.59 -6.78 2.37
C SER A 365 18.57 -7.48 3.29
N LEU A 366 18.69 -7.30 4.61
CA LEU A 366 17.86 -7.94 5.64
C LEU A 366 16.78 -7.02 6.22
N MET A 367 16.97 -5.70 6.18
CA MET A 367 16.05 -4.69 6.72
C MET A 367 15.95 -3.43 5.85
N GLU A 368 14.79 -2.78 5.85
CA GLU A 368 14.62 -1.47 5.23
C GLU A 368 15.25 -0.39 6.12
N VAL A 369 16.48 0.00 5.79
CA VAL A 369 17.26 0.95 6.60
C VAL A 369 16.66 2.35 6.61
N ASP A 370 16.11 2.82 5.49
CA ASP A 370 15.42 4.12 5.42
C ASP A 370 14.18 4.15 6.32
N ASN A 371 13.31 3.15 6.23
CA ASN A 371 12.14 3.00 7.10
C ASN A 371 12.52 2.93 8.59
N PHE A 372 13.59 2.19 8.93
CA PHE A 372 14.07 2.12 10.31
C PHE A 372 14.64 3.46 10.80
N MET A 373 15.37 4.18 9.94
CA MET A 373 15.90 5.51 10.23
C MET A 373 14.76 6.49 10.53
N ASP A 374 13.76 6.55 9.64
CA ASP A 374 12.59 7.42 9.80
C ASP A 374 11.81 7.06 11.08
N TYR A 375 11.61 5.77 11.36
CA TYR A 375 10.99 5.30 12.62
C TYR A 375 11.75 5.82 13.85
N GLN A 376 13.08 5.73 13.87
CA GLN A 376 13.87 6.20 15.01
C GLN A 376 13.84 7.73 15.13
N ILE A 377 13.94 8.45 14.01
CA ILE A 377 13.85 9.92 14.01
C ILE A 377 12.51 10.39 14.58
N ALA A 378 11.39 9.79 14.15
CA ALA A 378 10.07 10.12 14.68
C ALA A 378 9.99 9.87 16.20
N GLN A 379 10.39 8.68 16.67
CA GLN A 379 10.33 8.34 18.10
C GLN A 379 11.21 9.27 18.96
N ILE A 380 12.40 9.62 18.48
CA ILE A 380 13.32 10.54 19.16
C ILE A 380 12.75 11.96 19.19
N TYR A 381 12.25 12.48 18.05
CA TYR A 381 11.66 13.82 18.01
C TYR A 381 10.46 13.92 18.96
N PHE A 382 9.58 12.92 18.96
CA PHE A 382 8.38 12.86 19.80
C PHE A 382 8.67 12.75 21.29
N ASP A 383 9.91 12.43 21.68
CA ASP A 383 10.27 12.06 23.05
C ASP A 383 9.39 10.92 23.56
N ASN A 384 9.16 9.88 22.74
CA ASN A 384 8.32 8.76 23.16
C ASN A 384 9.05 7.86 24.17
N GLN A 385 8.74 8.09 25.44
CA GLN A 385 9.41 7.40 26.56
C GLN A 385 9.00 5.92 26.72
N ASP A 386 8.06 5.41 25.93
CA ASP A 386 7.67 3.98 25.92
C ASP A 386 8.12 3.23 24.65
N ALA A 387 8.92 3.88 23.80
CA ALA A 387 9.35 3.32 22.52
C ALA A 387 10.17 2.03 22.64
N GLY A 388 10.82 1.77 23.78
CA GLY A 388 11.59 0.54 23.99
C GLY A 388 10.72 -0.71 24.22
N GLY A 389 9.46 -0.54 24.64
CA GLY A 389 8.49 -1.61 24.81
C GLY A 389 7.52 -1.77 23.64
N ASN A 390 7.10 -0.65 23.04
CA ASN A 390 6.04 -0.61 22.03
C ASN A 390 6.59 -0.71 20.60
N ILE A 391 7.25 -1.82 20.29
CA ILE A 391 7.86 -2.06 18.98
C ILE A 391 7.10 -3.16 18.25
N LYS A 392 6.77 -2.92 16.98
CA LYS A 392 6.23 -3.91 16.05
C LYS A 392 6.92 -3.80 14.72
N PHE A 393 7.21 -4.96 14.16
CA PHE A 393 7.95 -5.04 12.91
C PHE A 393 7.53 -6.28 12.13
N TRP A 394 7.61 -6.16 10.82
CA TRP A 394 7.14 -7.16 9.90
C TRP A 394 8.07 -7.31 8.70
N ARG A 395 7.99 -8.43 8.01
CA ARG A 395 8.61 -8.61 6.70
C ARG A 395 7.73 -9.48 5.80
N PRO A 396 7.74 -9.27 4.48
CA PRO A 396 7.17 -10.24 3.55
C PRO A 396 8.00 -11.53 3.55
N ARG A 397 7.34 -12.68 3.54
CA ARG A 397 7.98 -14.00 3.44
C ARG A 397 8.36 -14.33 1.99
N ARG A 398 9.37 -13.65 1.48
CA ARG A 398 10.01 -13.92 0.18
C ARG A 398 11.53 -13.83 0.30
N ALA A 399 12.25 -14.26 -0.73
CA ALA A 399 13.70 -14.35 -0.70
C ALA A 399 14.40 -13.01 -0.40
N ASN A 400 13.85 -11.91 -0.91
CA ASN A 400 14.35 -10.54 -0.70
C ASN A 400 13.50 -9.74 0.31
N GLY A 401 12.75 -10.43 1.19
CA GLY A 401 11.85 -9.78 2.13
C GLY A 401 12.60 -9.18 3.31
N ARG A 402 12.54 -7.84 3.44
CA ARG A 402 13.23 -7.05 4.46
C ARG A 402 12.32 -6.67 5.62
N TRP A 403 12.90 -6.53 6.82
CA TRP A 403 12.21 -6.06 8.01
C TRP A 403 11.87 -4.56 7.93
N ARG A 404 10.65 -4.22 8.33
CA ARG A 404 10.09 -2.86 8.43
C ARG A 404 9.46 -2.66 9.81
N TRP A 405 9.53 -1.44 10.32
CA TRP A 405 9.02 -1.02 11.63
C TRP A 405 7.74 -0.20 11.46
N ILE A 406 6.80 -0.45 12.36
CA ILE A 406 5.48 0.19 12.38
C ILE A 406 5.49 1.20 13.53
N LEU A 407 5.11 2.44 13.25
CA LEU A 407 5.01 3.48 14.26
C LEU A 407 3.60 3.47 14.87
N PHE A 408 3.52 3.22 16.18
CA PHE A 408 2.27 3.16 16.93
C PHE A 408 2.52 3.38 18.43
N ASP A 409 1.45 3.65 19.17
CA ASP A 409 1.49 3.81 20.64
C ASP A 409 2.48 4.90 21.05
N THR A 410 2.26 6.10 20.51
CA THR A 410 3.11 7.26 20.74
C THR A 410 2.54 8.20 21.79
N ASP A 411 1.43 7.87 22.46
CA ASP A 411 0.77 8.72 23.44
C ASP A 411 1.71 9.19 24.58
N TRP A 412 2.74 8.42 24.93
CA TRP A 412 3.82 8.83 25.86
C TRP A 412 4.91 9.71 25.23
N GLY A 413 4.56 10.50 24.23
CA GLY A 413 5.38 11.58 23.68
C GLY A 413 4.81 12.97 23.99
N PHE A 414 5.47 14.01 23.45
CA PHE A 414 5.02 15.42 23.49
C PHE A 414 4.76 15.96 24.91
N GLY A 415 5.54 15.51 25.91
CA GLY A 415 5.41 16.00 27.28
C GLY A 415 4.19 15.50 28.05
N LEU A 416 3.71 14.29 27.74
CA LEU A 416 2.57 13.65 28.42
C LEU A 416 2.67 13.67 29.96
N HIS A 417 3.87 13.47 30.51
CA HIS A 417 4.13 13.37 31.95
C HIS A 417 5.13 14.41 32.48
N ASP A 418 5.76 15.19 31.60
CA ASP A 418 6.73 16.22 31.96
C ASP A 418 6.59 17.42 31.02
N GLN A 419 6.31 18.59 31.59
CA GLN A 419 6.20 19.84 30.83
C GLN A 419 7.53 20.32 30.24
N TYR A 420 8.66 19.79 30.71
CA TYR A 420 10.00 20.11 30.20
C TYR A 420 10.56 19.01 29.28
N ALA A 421 9.73 18.04 28.88
CA ALA A 421 10.11 16.93 28.00
C ALA A 421 10.76 17.38 26.67
N TYR A 422 10.49 18.60 26.21
CA TYR A 422 11.15 19.13 25.02
C TYR A 422 12.68 19.22 25.18
N LYS A 423 13.19 19.28 26.41
CA LYS A 423 14.62 19.25 26.75
C LYS A 423 15.20 17.85 26.90
N SER A 424 14.38 16.80 26.93
CA SER A 424 14.85 15.41 27.13
C SER A 424 15.80 14.99 26.02
N ASN A 425 16.97 14.45 26.36
CA ASN A 425 17.89 13.88 25.38
C ASN A 425 17.44 12.45 24.98
N SER A 426 16.36 12.38 24.20
CA SER A 426 15.79 11.12 23.73
C SER A 426 16.71 10.40 22.74
N LEU A 427 17.62 11.11 22.09
CA LEU A 427 18.65 10.51 21.24
C LEU A 427 19.62 9.65 22.09
N ALA A 428 20.11 10.20 23.20
CA ALA A 428 20.90 9.45 24.16
C ALA A 428 20.12 8.26 24.74
N PHE A 429 18.83 8.47 25.07
CA PHE A 429 17.95 7.39 25.49
C PHE A 429 17.88 6.27 24.43
N HIS A 430 17.60 6.58 23.16
CA HIS A 430 17.48 5.58 22.08
C HIS A 430 18.80 4.88 21.71
N THR A 431 19.93 5.32 22.28
CA THR A 431 21.27 4.78 22.03
C THR A 431 21.97 4.31 23.30
N ASP A 432 21.22 4.21 24.40
CA ASP A 432 21.70 3.79 25.70
C ASP A 432 21.98 2.27 25.75
N ILE A 433 22.90 1.88 26.63
CA ILE A 433 23.27 0.50 26.95
C ILE A 433 22.84 0.07 28.35
N ASN A 434 22.07 0.91 29.06
CA ASN A 434 21.63 0.65 30.41
C ASN A 434 20.79 -0.63 30.53
N GLU A 435 21.06 -1.44 31.57
CA GLU A 435 20.38 -2.71 31.86
C GLU A 435 18.97 -2.55 32.45
N LYS A 436 18.36 -1.36 32.37
CA LYS A 436 16.98 -1.15 32.86
C LYS A 436 16.02 -2.04 32.06
N GLU A 437 15.16 -2.79 32.75
CA GLU A 437 14.19 -3.66 32.07
C GLU A 437 13.11 -2.89 31.29
N TRP A 438 12.71 -1.72 31.79
CA TRP A 438 11.74 -0.80 31.18
C TRP A 438 12.13 0.65 31.58
N PRO A 439 11.92 1.68 30.74
CA PRO A 439 11.30 1.66 29.41
C PRO A 439 12.23 1.28 28.26
N ASN A 440 13.53 1.24 28.51
CA ASN A 440 14.54 1.25 27.46
C ASN A 440 15.59 0.16 27.65
N PRO A 441 15.18 -1.11 27.46
CA PRO A 441 16.08 -2.23 27.63
C PRO A 441 17.14 -2.29 26.52
N VAL A 442 18.34 -2.79 26.84
CA VAL A 442 19.49 -2.89 25.92
C VAL A 442 19.15 -3.48 24.54
N TRP A 443 18.20 -4.42 24.48
CA TRP A 443 17.80 -5.07 23.23
C TRP A 443 16.98 -4.16 22.31
N SER A 444 16.27 -3.15 22.83
CA SER A 444 15.44 -2.25 22.02
C SER A 444 16.28 -1.19 21.29
N THR A 445 17.39 -0.75 21.89
CA THR A 445 18.34 0.21 21.29
C THR A 445 19.39 -0.44 20.40
N PHE A 446 19.54 -1.76 20.47
CA PHE A 446 20.64 -2.51 19.88
C PHE A 446 20.86 -2.24 18.38
N ILE A 447 19.79 -2.29 17.58
CA ILE A 447 19.90 -2.10 16.12
C ILE A 447 20.38 -0.69 15.80
N LEU A 448 19.80 0.35 16.42
CA LEU A 448 20.22 1.74 16.15
C LEU A 448 21.71 1.95 16.51
N ARG A 449 22.15 1.44 17.67
CA ARG A 449 23.57 1.51 18.08
C ARG A 449 24.48 0.86 17.06
N LYS A 450 24.10 -0.31 16.52
CA LYS A 450 24.87 -1.00 15.48
C LYS A 450 24.91 -0.24 14.16
N MET A 451 23.78 0.30 13.70
CA MET A 451 23.73 1.05 12.44
C MET A 451 24.55 2.34 12.53
N LEU A 452 24.58 3.03 13.68
CA LEU A 452 25.38 4.23 13.92
C LEU A 452 26.90 4.02 13.91
N GLU A 453 27.39 2.77 13.94
CA GLU A 453 28.82 2.47 13.71
C GLU A 453 29.25 2.74 12.25
N ASN A 454 28.31 2.70 11.29
CA ASN A 454 28.58 2.96 9.87
C ASN A 454 28.61 4.48 9.57
N PRO A 455 29.69 5.03 8.97
CA PRO A 455 29.79 6.46 8.66
C PRO A 455 28.70 6.99 7.72
N THR A 456 28.32 6.21 6.69
CA THR A 456 27.27 6.59 5.72
C THR A 456 25.91 6.66 6.39
N PHE A 457 25.55 5.66 7.20
CA PHE A 457 24.31 5.67 7.98
C PHE A 457 24.29 6.87 8.94
N LYS A 458 25.38 7.11 9.67
CA LYS A 458 25.48 8.22 10.63
C LYS A 458 25.30 9.59 9.94
N SER A 459 26.00 9.83 8.85
CA SER A 459 25.87 11.09 8.08
C SER A 459 24.45 11.29 7.56
N THR A 460 23.87 10.23 6.97
CA THR A 460 22.49 10.25 6.46
C THR A 460 21.48 10.47 7.59
N PHE A 461 21.68 9.84 8.75
CA PHE A 461 20.83 9.99 9.93
C PHE A 461 20.81 11.44 10.41
N VAL A 462 21.98 12.10 10.55
CA VAL A 462 22.08 13.51 10.98
C VAL A 462 21.42 14.44 9.97
N ASN A 463 21.76 14.31 8.69
CA ASN A 463 21.21 15.16 7.63
C ASN A 463 19.70 14.97 7.48
N ARG A 464 19.20 13.72 7.53
CA ARG A 464 17.76 13.46 7.44
C ARG A 464 17.01 13.96 8.67
N PHE A 465 17.61 13.90 9.86
CA PHE A 465 17.03 14.53 11.05
C PHE A 465 16.93 16.05 10.85
N ALA A 466 17.98 16.70 10.36
CA ALA A 466 17.96 18.13 10.04
C ALA A 466 16.91 18.48 8.98
N ASP A 467 16.79 17.69 7.91
CA ASP A 467 15.78 17.84 6.87
C ASP A 467 14.37 17.85 7.48
N TYR A 468 14.04 16.87 8.33
CA TYR A 468 12.73 16.82 8.99
C TYR A 468 12.52 17.98 9.97
N LEU A 469 13.54 18.40 10.71
CA LEU A 469 13.47 19.56 11.61
C LEU A 469 13.28 20.90 10.91
N ASN A 470 13.58 20.98 9.61
CA ASN A 470 13.38 22.16 8.77
C ASN A 470 12.09 22.08 7.93
N LYS A 471 11.34 20.97 7.98
CA LYS A 471 10.19 20.73 7.09
C LYS A 471 8.98 20.13 7.82
N ASP A 472 9.07 18.87 8.23
CA ASP A 472 7.93 18.13 8.79
C ASP A 472 7.72 18.44 10.28
N PHE A 473 8.81 18.73 10.99
CA PHE A 473 8.86 19.06 12.41
C PHE A 473 9.17 20.53 12.69
N GLU A 474 8.99 21.39 11.68
CA GLU A 474 8.99 22.83 11.86
C GLU A 474 7.89 23.24 12.87
N ALA A 475 8.24 24.11 13.82
CA ALA A 475 7.37 24.49 14.94
C ALA A 475 5.98 24.96 14.47
N ASP A 476 5.92 25.92 13.54
CA ASP A 476 4.65 26.49 13.05
C ASP A 476 3.76 25.43 12.38
N ARG A 477 4.37 24.50 11.63
CA ARG A 477 3.65 23.39 11.00
C ARG A 477 3.07 22.43 12.03
N VAL A 478 3.86 22.04 13.03
CA VAL A 478 3.40 21.14 14.10
C VAL A 478 2.33 21.80 14.97
N ILE A 479 2.50 23.07 15.32
CA ILE A 479 1.50 23.88 16.05
C ILE A 479 0.21 23.99 15.24
N SER A 480 0.30 24.26 13.93
CA SER A 480 -0.88 24.29 13.05
C SER A 480 -1.62 22.95 13.02
N LYS A 481 -0.90 21.82 13.02
CA LYS A 481 -1.51 20.49 13.13
C LYS A 481 -2.18 20.32 14.50
N ILE A 482 -1.54 20.71 15.60
CA ILE A 482 -2.16 20.71 16.95
C ILE A 482 -3.46 21.53 16.95
N ASP A 483 -3.44 22.72 16.37
CA ASP A 483 -4.62 23.59 16.26
C ASP A 483 -5.74 22.93 15.47
N SER A 484 -5.43 22.21 14.39
CA SER A 484 -6.44 21.47 13.64
C SER A 484 -7.15 20.40 14.49
N PHE A 485 -6.42 19.68 15.34
CA PHE A 485 -6.99 18.70 16.27
C PHE A 485 -7.80 19.37 17.39
N TYR A 486 -7.29 20.49 17.92
CA TYR A 486 -8.00 21.30 18.90
C TYR A 486 -9.36 21.74 18.34
N GLN A 487 -9.38 22.35 17.15
CA GLN A 487 -10.62 22.82 16.51
C GLN A 487 -11.58 21.67 16.19
N LEU A 488 -11.06 20.50 15.79
CA LEU A 488 -11.87 19.31 15.54
C LEU A 488 -12.60 18.82 16.79
N LEU A 489 -11.96 18.89 17.96
CA LEU A 489 -12.48 18.33 19.22
C LEU A 489 -13.21 19.36 20.09
N HIS A 490 -12.84 20.64 20.03
CA HIS A 490 -13.23 21.68 20.98
C HIS A 490 -14.73 21.76 21.24
N GLU A 491 -15.56 21.72 20.19
CA GLU A 491 -17.03 21.80 20.31
C GLU A 491 -17.65 20.55 20.95
N GLU A 492 -16.97 19.39 20.85
CA GLU A 492 -17.47 18.09 21.28
C GLU A 492 -16.99 17.71 22.70
N MET A 493 -15.85 18.26 23.14
CA MET A 493 -15.21 17.95 24.42
C MET A 493 -16.06 18.25 25.67
N PRO A 494 -16.89 19.31 25.77
CA PRO A 494 -17.68 19.59 26.96
C PRO A 494 -18.55 18.42 27.42
N ARG A 495 -19.13 17.66 26.48
CA ARG A 495 -19.94 16.48 26.78
C ARG A 495 -19.07 15.31 27.26
N HIS A 496 -17.89 15.13 26.68
CA HIS A 496 -16.91 14.13 27.14
C HIS A 496 -16.42 14.44 28.56
N PHE A 497 -16.11 15.71 28.87
CA PHE A 497 -15.72 16.14 30.21
C PHE A 497 -16.79 15.82 31.25
N LYS A 498 -18.05 16.17 30.94
CA LYS A 498 -19.18 15.90 31.82
C LYS A 498 -19.35 14.39 32.07
N ARG A 499 -19.19 13.55 31.05
CA ARG A 499 -19.34 12.09 31.17
C ARG A 499 -18.29 11.47 32.09
N TRP A 500 -17.05 11.93 31.99
CA TRP A 500 -15.90 11.32 32.67
C TRP A 500 -15.39 12.11 33.88
N ASN A 501 -16.11 13.17 34.28
CA ASN A 501 -15.73 14.07 35.36
C ASN A 501 -14.30 14.64 35.17
N LEU A 502 -14.02 15.11 33.95
CA LEU A 502 -12.73 15.69 33.57
C LEU A 502 -12.79 17.22 33.55
N SER A 503 -11.63 17.87 33.56
CA SER A 503 -11.51 19.33 33.61
C SER A 503 -11.14 19.93 32.25
N ALA A 504 -11.94 20.90 31.79
CA ALA A 504 -11.63 21.70 30.61
C ALA A 504 -10.29 22.45 30.77
N ALA A 505 -10.01 23.00 31.96
CA ALA A 505 -8.74 23.68 32.24
C ALA A 505 -7.53 22.73 32.14
N THR A 506 -7.71 21.45 32.52
CA THR A 506 -6.65 20.44 32.33
C THR A 506 -6.44 20.15 30.86
N TRP A 507 -7.51 19.99 30.08
CA TRP A 507 -7.42 19.78 28.63
C TRP A 507 -6.68 20.93 27.93
N GLU A 508 -7.10 22.18 28.19
CA GLU A 508 -6.45 23.39 27.65
C GLU A 508 -4.97 23.48 28.04
N LYS A 509 -4.64 23.19 29.31
CA LYS A 509 -3.24 23.13 29.76
C LYS A 509 -2.45 22.06 28.99
N GLN A 510 -3.02 20.89 28.76
CA GLN A 510 -2.34 19.80 28.06
C GLN A 510 -2.10 20.13 26.59
N VAL A 511 -3.03 20.84 25.93
CA VAL A 511 -2.85 21.35 24.57
C VAL A 511 -1.77 22.43 24.52
N ALA A 512 -1.76 23.38 25.47
CA ALA A 512 -0.71 24.39 25.57
C ALA A 512 0.69 23.74 25.74
N LEU A 513 0.81 22.74 26.62
CA LEU A 513 2.06 21.99 26.80
C LEU A 513 2.56 21.31 25.51
N MET A 514 1.65 20.84 24.66
CA MET A 514 2.04 20.26 23.37
C MET A 514 2.57 21.31 22.40
N LYS A 515 2.03 22.54 22.44
CA LYS A 515 2.53 23.67 21.65
C LYS A 515 3.89 24.14 22.14
N ASP A 516 4.06 24.29 23.46
CA ASP A 516 5.35 24.61 24.07
C ASP A 516 6.41 23.56 23.69
N PHE A 517 6.01 22.28 23.66
CA PHE A 517 6.88 21.21 23.17
C PHE A 517 7.25 21.41 21.70
N ALA A 518 6.26 21.60 20.82
CA ALA A 518 6.48 21.77 19.39
C ALA A 518 7.38 22.96 19.05
N GLU A 519 7.24 24.07 19.78
CA GLU A 519 8.03 25.28 19.61
C GLU A 519 9.49 25.08 20.03
N ALA A 520 9.73 24.52 21.22
CA ALA A 520 11.07 24.42 21.79
C ALA A 520 11.85 23.18 21.32
N ARG A 521 11.16 22.07 20.99
CA ARG A 521 11.78 20.77 20.70
C ARG A 521 12.81 20.80 19.58
N PRO A 522 12.59 21.48 18.43
CA PRO A 522 13.53 21.44 17.32
C PRO A 522 14.94 21.92 17.69
N GLU A 523 15.05 23.00 18.46
CA GLU A 523 16.36 23.53 18.88
C GLU A 523 17.06 22.58 19.86
N HIS A 524 16.32 22.03 20.82
CA HIS A 524 16.88 21.05 21.75
C HIS A 524 17.38 19.78 21.06
N VAL A 525 16.66 19.29 20.05
CA VAL A 525 17.12 18.13 19.26
C VAL A 525 18.38 18.48 18.46
N ARG A 526 18.50 19.68 17.88
CA ARG A 526 19.76 20.12 17.24
C ARG A 526 20.93 20.10 18.22
N MET A 527 20.75 20.63 19.43
CA MET A 527 21.77 20.56 20.47
C MET A 527 22.15 19.12 20.85
N HIS A 528 21.19 18.19 20.94
CA HIS A 528 21.47 16.78 21.20
C HIS A 528 22.25 16.11 20.06
N LEU A 529 21.91 16.43 18.80
CA LEU A 529 22.67 15.97 17.64
C LEU A 529 24.10 16.51 17.67
N MET A 530 24.27 17.79 17.97
CA MET A 530 25.59 18.43 18.10
C MET A 530 26.46 17.75 19.16
N ASP A 531 25.89 17.49 20.34
CA ASP A 531 26.59 16.84 21.46
C ASP A 531 26.97 15.39 21.12
N MET A 532 26.03 14.61 20.58
CA MET A 532 26.27 13.18 20.32
C MET A 532 27.19 12.93 19.12
N PHE A 533 27.07 13.74 18.07
CA PHE A 533 27.71 13.48 16.78
C PHE A 533 28.82 14.47 16.42
N GLU A 534 29.17 15.37 17.35
CA GLU A 534 30.22 16.38 17.20
C GLU A 534 30.05 17.17 15.88
N THR A 535 28.82 17.60 15.61
CA THR A 535 28.42 18.13 14.30
C THR A 535 29.03 19.50 13.95
N GLY A 536 29.75 20.12 14.88
CA GLY A 536 30.18 21.51 14.77
C GLY A 536 29.02 22.47 15.02
N ASN A 537 29.19 23.74 14.63
CA ASN A 537 28.14 24.74 14.84
C ASN A 537 26.95 24.52 13.90
N GLN A 538 25.81 25.10 14.28
CA GLN A 538 24.66 25.24 13.38
C GLN A 538 24.99 26.27 12.29
N VAL A 539 24.56 25.97 11.06
CA VAL A 539 24.74 26.84 9.89
C VAL A 539 23.41 27.04 9.18
N ASN A 540 23.19 28.26 8.69
CA ASN A 540 22.00 28.58 7.89
C ASN A 540 22.26 28.24 6.43
N VAL A 541 21.33 27.53 5.82
CA VAL A 541 21.32 27.16 4.41
C VAL A 541 20.07 27.77 3.78
N ASN A 542 20.28 28.73 2.88
CA ASN A 542 19.24 29.35 2.08
C ASN A 542 19.38 28.87 0.65
N LEU A 543 18.31 28.31 0.08
CA LEU A 543 18.29 27.79 -1.27
C LEU A 543 17.14 28.43 -2.02
N GLU A 544 17.40 28.88 -3.26
CA GLU A 544 16.39 29.43 -4.15
C GLU A 544 16.44 28.70 -5.50
N SER A 545 15.29 28.42 -6.08
CA SER A 545 15.15 27.87 -7.42
C SER A 545 14.40 28.88 -8.28
N THR A 546 14.94 29.22 -9.45
CA THR A 546 14.15 29.95 -10.44
C THR A 546 13.05 29.05 -11.02
N GLN A 547 12.09 29.65 -11.73
CA GLN A 547 11.12 28.87 -12.50
C GLN A 547 11.81 27.98 -13.53
N GLY A 548 11.24 26.80 -13.78
CA GLY A 548 11.75 25.88 -14.79
C GLY A 548 12.59 24.71 -14.26
N GLY A 549 12.69 24.56 -12.94
CA GLY A 549 13.34 23.41 -12.32
C GLY A 549 13.07 23.34 -10.82
N LYS A 550 13.76 22.42 -10.15
CA LYS A 550 13.74 22.24 -8.70
C LYS A 550 15.14 21.94 -8.17
N ILE A 551 15.36 22.21 -6.89
CA ILE A 551 16.53 21.73 -6.16
C ILE A 551 16.11 20.50 -5.34
N GLN A 552 16.91 19.44 -5.40
CA GLN A 552 16.82 18.30 -4.51
C GLN A 552 17.96 18.37 -3.50
N LEU A 553 17.61 18.47 -2.22
CA LEU A 553 18.49 18.56 -1.07
C LEU A 553 18.49 17.22 -0.31
N ASN A 554 19.69 16.68 -0.07
CA ASN A 554 19.94 15.39 0.63
C ASN A 554 19.12 14.22 0.07
N HIS A 555 18.76 14.27 -1.22
CA HIS A 555 17.89 13.30 -1.90
C HIS A 555 16.49 13.14 -1.30
N HIS A 556 16.06 14.07 -0.43
CA HIS A 556 14.82 13.94 0.34
C HIS A 556 13.94 15.19 0.30
N VAL A 557 14.55 16.38 0.31
CA VAL A 557 13.82 17.65 0.30
C VAL A 557 13.80 18.23 -1.12
N GLU A 558 12.61 18.44 -1.66
CA GLU A 558 12.42 19.12 -2.94
C GLU A 558 12.06 20.58 -2.73
N ILE A 559 12.74 21.47 -3.45
CA ILE A 559 12.63 22.93 -3.32
C ILE A 559 12.33 23.50 -4.70
N THR A 560 11.12 24.03 -4.88
CA THR A 560 10.69 24.62 -6.17
C THR A 560 10.77 26.14 -6.19
N ASN A 561 10.80 26.78 -5.02
CA ASN A 561 10.82 28.24 -4.87
C ASN A 561 11.99 28.66 -3.98
N SER A 562 11.79 28.68 -2.67
CA SER A 562 12.83 29.01 -1.69
C SER A 562 12.75 28.08 -0.48
N PHE A 563 13.87 27.95 0.20
CA PHE A 563 14.04 27.17 1.40
C PHE A 563 15.05 27.89 2.31
N SER A 564 14.77 27.91 3.60
CA SER A 564 15.70 28.35 4.63
C SER A 564 15.69 27.31 5.73
N GLY A 565 16.85 26.78 6.08
CA GLY A 565 16.96 25.72 7.07
C GLY A 565 18.29 25.74 7.78
N ILE A 566 18.33 25.06 8.92
CA ILE A 566 19.51 24.95 9.77
C ILE A 566 20.12 23.55 9.61
N TYR A 567 21.42 23.51 9.31
CA TYR A 567 22.25 22.30 9.17
C TYR A 567 23.49 22.41 10.06
N PHE A 568 24.46 21.51 9.91
CA PHE A 568 25.63 21.45 10.77
C PHE A 568 26.95 21.51 9.99
N GLU A 569 27.95 22.24 10.51
CA GLU A 569 29.23 22.50 9.84
C GLU A 569 29.95 21.23 9.35
N ASN A 570 29.99 20.18 10.18
CA ASN A 570 30.79 18.98 9.91
C ASN A 570 30.05 17.93 9.08
N TYR A 571 28.78 18.17 8.74
CA TYR A 571 27.94 17.27 7.97
C TYR A 571 27.57 17.93 6.65
N PRO A 572 28.29 17.66 5.56
CA PRO A 572 28.02 18.29 4.28
C PRO A 572 26.65 17.87 3.75
N ILE A 573 26.03 18.76 2.96
CA ILE A 573 24.73 18.49 2.33
C ILE A 573 24.90 18.19 0.85
N HIS A 574 23.98 17.42 0.29
CA HIS A 574 23.96 17.09 -1.13
C HIS A 574 22.91 17.92 -1.85
N LEU A 575 23.30 18.61 -2.92
CA LEU A 575 22.42 19.46 -3.72
C LEU A 575 22.39 18.96 -5.15
N ALA A 576 21.20 18.97 -5.76
CA ALA A 576 20.97 18.65 -7.16
C ALA A 576 19.99 19.63 -7.80
N ALA A 577 20.36 20.28 -8.89
CA ALA A 577 19.49 21.11 -9.71
C ALA A 577 18.86 20.24 -10.82
N ILE A 578 17.54 20.07 -10.79
CA ILE A 578 16.81 19.21 -11.72
C ILE A 578 15.92 20.10 -12.60
N PRO A 579 16.27 20.32 -13.88
CA PRO A 579 15.44 21.13 -14.78
C PRO A 579 14.14 20.40 -15.14
N HIS A 580 13.07 21.16 -15.30
CA HIS A 580 11.82 20.69 -15.88
C HIS A 580 11.94 20.55 -17.40
N TYR A 581 11.00 19.84 -18.00
CA TYR A 581 10.96 19.65 -19.45
C TYR A 581 10.83 21.00 -20.18
N GLY A 582 11.63 21.21 -21.23
CA GLY A 582 11.71 22.49 -21.95
C GLY A 582 12.58 23.57 -21.29
N TYR A 583 13.32 23.21 -20.23
CA TYR A 583 14.31 24.04 -19.58
C TYR A 583 15.66 23.34 -19.53
N ARG A 584 16.71 24.11 -19.28
CA ARG A 584 18.01 23.59 -18.86
C ARG A 584 18.47 24.23 -17.57
N PHE A 585 19.29 23.51 -16.84
CA PHE A 585 20.08 24.10 -15.77
C PHE A 585 21.16 25.00 -16.39
N SER A 586 21.21 26.26 -15.97
CA SER A 586 22.20 27.24 -16.43
C SER A 586 23.42 27.22 -15.52
N HIS A 587 23.24 27.57 -14.24
CA HIS A 587 24.30 27.63 -13.24
C HIS A 587 23.74 27.79 -11.82
N TRP A 588 24.62 27.67 -10.82
CA TRP A 588 24.34 28.09 -9.45
C TRP A 588 24.91 29.49 -9.22
N GLU A 589 24.11 30.38 -8.63
CA GLU A 589 24.59 31.63 -8.05
C GLU A 589 24.90 31.42 -6.56
N GLY A 590 25.89 32.16 -6.03
CA GLY A 590 26.27 32.09 -4.62
C GLY A 590 27.17 30.91 -4.24
N LEU A 591 27.79 30.24 -5.22
CA LEU A 591 28.79 29.20 -4.96
C LEU A 591 30.03 29.78 -4.26
N PRO A 592 30.56 29.11 -3.23
CA PRO A 592 31.82 29.48 -2.60
C PRO A 592 33.03 29.42 -3.55
N ASP A 593 34.04 30.27 -3.30
CA ASP A 593 35.24 30.40 -4.16
C ASP A 593 36.05 29.10 -4.30
N ASP A 594 36.07 28.24 -3.28
CA ASP A 594 36.73 26.93 -3.31
C ASP A 594 36.05 25.93 -4.26
N LEU A 595 34.72 26.02 -4.38
CA LEU A 595 33.94 25.24 -5.34
C LEU A 595 33.88 25.90 -6.71
N SER A 596 34.11 27.22 -6.79
CA SER A 596 34.21 27.94 -8.05
C SER A 596 35.58 27.77 -8.72
N ALA A 597 36.67 27.59 -7.97
CA ALA A 597 38.04 27.47 -8.50
C ALA A 597 38.41 26.08 -9.06
N THR A 598 37.74 25.00 -8.63
CA THR A 598 37.90 23.64 -9.19
C THR A 598 37.38 23.51 -10.64
N THR A 599 36.85 24.60 -11.20
CA THR A 599 36.29 24.70 -12.56
C THR A 599 37.30 25.15 -13.63
N ALA A 600 38.55 25.47 -13.26
CA ALA A 600 39.47 26.19 -14.13
C ALA A 600 40.57 25.36 -14.84
N SER A 601 40.68 24.04 -14.63
CA SER A 601 41.75 23.23 -15.25
C SER A 601 41.28 21.88 -15.80
N ASP A 602 41.35 21.75 -17.13
CA ASP A 602 41.40 20.53 -17.96
C ASP A 602 40.13 19.69 -18.21
N LEU A 603 38.93 20.22 -17.98
CA LEU A 603 37.69 19.66 -18.56
C LEU A 603 36.95 20.73 -19.38
N PRO A 604 36.35 20.39 -20.54
CA PRO A 604 35.65 21.36 -21.37
C PRO A 604 34.52 22.03 -20.58
N VAL A 605 34.57 23.35 -20.56
CA VAL A 605 33.62 24.28 -19.93
C VAL A 605 32.19 23.98 -20.44
N SER A 606 31.36 23.39 -19.58
CA SER A 606 29.91 23.22 -19.77
C SER A 606 29.28 22.80 -18.43
N SER A 607 28.23 23.46 -17.93
CA SER A 607 27.20 22.86 -17.03
C SER A 607 27.57 22.21 -15.67
N GLN A 608 28.83 22.24 -15.21
CA GLN A 608 29.40 21.11 -14.41
C GLN A 608 28.88 20.81 -12.99
N LEU A 609 28.06 21.62 -12.33
CA LEU A 609 27.55 21.27 -10.98
C LEU A 609 26.03 21.13 -10.97
N GLN A 610 25.49 20.24 -11.80
CA GLN A 610 24.09 19.85 -11.65
C GLN A 610 23.87 19.20 -10.27
N ARG A 611 24.80 18.35 -9.82
CA ARG A 611 24.81 17.77 -8.47
C ARG A 611 26.16 17.95 -7.82
N PHE A 612 26.19 18.26 -6.52
CA PHE A 612 27.42 18.35 -5.75
C PHE A 612 27.17 18.21 -4.25
N THR A 613 28.25 17.93 -3.52
CA THR A 613 28.28 17.93 -2.07
C THR A 613 28.81 19.29 -1.62
N LEU A 614 28.02 20.03 -0.84
CA LEU A 614 28.39 21.33 -0.30
C LEU A 614 28.98 21.17 1.12
N PRO A 615 30.30 21.38 1.31
CA PRO A 615 30.88 21.48 2.64
C PRO A 615 30.46 22.77 3.33
N LEU A 616 30.02 22.64 4.58
CA LEU A 616 29.39 23.69 5.38
C LEU A 616 30.32 24.31 6.45
N TYR A 617 31.59 23.90 6.49
CA TYR A 617 32.55 24.34 7.51
C TYR A 617 32.61 25.88 7.66
N GLN A 618 32.24 26.38 8.85
CA GLN A 618 32.36 27.77 9.28
C GLN A 618 31.64 28.80 8.40
N ARG A 619 30.62 28.39 7.62
CA ARG A 619 29.90 29.31 6.73
C ARG A 619 28.41 29.01 6.63
N ASN A 620 27.62 30.08 6.68
CA ASN A 620 26.27 30.05 6.14
C ASN A 620 26.34 29.90 4.61
N ALA A 621 25.36 29.22 4.03
CA ALA A 621 25.25 29.02 2.60
C ALA A 621 24.00 29.74 2.06
N SER A 622 24.14 30.45 0.95
CA SER A 622 23.02 31.03 0.22
C SER A 622 23.24 30.77 -1.26
N LEU A 623 22.49 29.82 -1.83
CA LEU A 623 22.65 29.42 -3.23
C LEU A 623 21.35 29.55 -3.99
N LYS A 624 21.47 29.84 -5.28
CA LYS A 624 20.33 29.87 -6.19
C LYS A 624 20.59 29.04 -7.43
N ALA A 625 19.73 28.07 -7.71
CA ALA A 625 19.74 27.33 -8.96
C ALA A 625 19.01 28.13 -10.04
N VAL A 626 19.71 28.45 -11.12
CA VAL A 626 19.17 29.19 -12.26
C VAL A 626 18.85 28.23 -13.39
N PHE A 627 17.58 28.23 -13.79
CA PHE A 627 17.02 27.49 -14.92
C PHE A 627 16.53 28.49 -15.97
N GLU A 628 16.78 28.19 -17.25
CA GLU A 628 16.34 29.02 -18.36
C GLU A 628 15.56 28.18 -19.39
N PRO A 629 14.53 28.77 -20.05
CA PRO A 629 13.83 28.10 -21.13
C PRO A 629 14.81 27.70 -22.23
N TYR A 630 14.84 26.42 -22.55
CA TYR A 630 15.74 25.89 -23.56
C TYR A 630 15.18 24.61 -24.14
N GLN A 631 14.87 24.65 -25.43
CA GLN A 631 14.40 23.51 -26.18
C GLN A 631 15.56 22.94 -26.99
N HIS A 632 16.21 21.92 -26.44
CA HIS A 632 17.35 21.30 -27.11
C HIS A 632 16.89 20.66 -28.45
N PRO A 633 17.64 20.78 -29.57
CA PRO A 633 17.22 20.25 -30.88
C PRO A 633 17.00 18.73 -30.91
N LEU A 634 17.60 18.00 -29.97
CA LEU A 634 17.46 16.55 -29.82
C LEU A 634 16.40 16.12 -28.80
N MET A 635 15.66 17.07 -28.22
CA MET A 635 14.51 16.80 -27.37
C MET A 635 13.49 15.94 -28.14
N ASP A 636 12.98 14.88 -27.51
CA ASP A 636 12.14 13.84 -28.13
C ASP A 636 12.78 13.08 -29.33
N GLN A 637 14.03 13.38 -29.69
CA GLN A 637 14.77 12.71 -30.78
C GLN A 637 15.71 11.61 -30.27
N VAL A 638 16.29 11.77 -29.09
CA VAL A 638 17.09 10.74 -28.43
C VAL A 638 16.34 10.33 -27.17
N VAL A 639 15.90 9.08 -27.11
CA VAL A 639 14.97 8.62 -26.07
C VAL A 639 15.42 7.31 -25.46
N VAL A 640 14.96 7.04 -24.25
CA VAL A 640 14.96 5.71 -23.67
C VAL A 640 13.95 4.85 -24.45
N ASN A 641 14.38 3.71 -24.98
CA ASN A 641 13.56 2.85 -25.83
C ASN A 641 13.14 1.55 -25.14
N GLU A 642 14.05 0.97 -24.36
CA GLU A 642 13.84 -0.29 -23.65
C GLU A 642 14.67 -0.30 -22.36
N ILE A 643 14.14 -0.84 -21.28
CA ILE A 643 14.87 -1.03 -20.02
C ILE A 643 14.60 -2.42 -19.46
N SER A 644 15.64 -3.05 -18.90
CA SER A 644 15.57 -4.33 -18.21
C SER A 644 15.93 -4.15 -16.74
N MET A 645 15.03 -4.55 -15.86
CA MET A 645 15.17 -4.40 -14.41
C MET A 645 15.25 -5.76 -13.71
N ASN A 646 16.03 -5.79 -12.62
CA ASN A 646 16.21 -6.94 -11.74
C ASN A 646 16.52 -8.23 -12.53
N ASN A 647 17.34 -8.12 -13.58
CA ASN A 647 17.65 -9.25 -14.44
C ASN A 647 18.95 -9.94 -14.00
N LYS A 648 18.81 -11.06 -13.29
CA LYS A 648 19.96 -11.82 -12.78
C LYS A 648 20.86 -12.42 -13.87
N GLN A 649 20.35 -12.59 -15.09
CA GLN A 649 21.11 -13.21 -16.18
C GLN A 649 21.99 -12.19 -16.90
N SER A 650 21.40 -11.07 -17.35
CA SER A 650 22.11 -10.02 -18.08
C SER A 650 22.68 -8.91 -17.20
N GLY A 651 22.23 -8.79 -15.94
CA GLY A 651 22.26 -7.51 -15.22
C GLY A 651 21.19 -6.55 -15.74
N ASP A 652 21.05 -5.43 -15.06
CA ASP A 652 20.17 -4.35 -15.52
C ASP A 652 20.80 -3.60 -16.69
N TRP A 653 19.96 -3.14 -17.61
CA TRP A 653 20.40 -2.38 -18.76
C TRP A 653 19.32 -1.45 -19.28
N ILE A 654 19.77 -0.39 -19.95
CA ILE A 654 18.96 0.68 -20.52
C ILE A 654 19.37 0.82 -21.99
N GLU A 655 18.40 0.85 -22.89
CA GLU A 655 18.62 1.13 -24.30
C GLU A 655 18.13 2.54 -24.65
N ILE A 656 19.00 3.27 -25.34
CA ILE A 656 18.74 4.59 -25.90
C ILE A 656 18.61 4.45 -27.42
N PHE A 657 17.60 5.09 -28.00
CA PHE A 657 17.35 5.10 -29.45
C PHE A 657 17.43 6.51 -30.03
N ASN A 658 18.19 6.66 -31.11
CA ASN A 658 18.27 7.90 -31.87
C ASN A 658 17.22 7.92 -33.00
N ARG A 659 16.09 8.59 -32.76
CA ARG A 659 15.01 8.81 -33.72
C ARG A 659 15.38 9.81 -34.81
N SER A 660 16.45 10.59 -34.66
CA SER A 660 16.81 11.61 -35.64
C SER A 660 17.35 11.00 -36.95
N LYS A 661 17.54 11.86 -37.96
CA LYS A 661 18.18 11.49 -39.23
C LYS A 661 19.68 11.79 -39.25
N VAL A 662 20.25 12.20 -38.12
CA VAL A 662 21.65 12.59 -37.99
C VAL A 662 22.36 11.73 -36.95
N ARG A 663 23.68 11.63 -37.07
CA ARG A 663 24.52 11.07 -36.01
C ARG A 663 24.50 12.03 -34.82
N VAL A 664 24.37 11.48 -33.61
CA VAL A 664 24.40 12.27 -32.37
C VAL A 664 25.63 11.88 -31.56
N ASP A 665 26.33 12.88 -31.05
CA ASP A 665 27.37 12.71 -30.04
C ASP A 665 26.73 12.80 -28.65
N LEU A 666 26.89 11.74 -27.86
CA LEU A 666 26.35 11.63 -26.50
C LEU A 666 27.45 11.76 -25.44
N SER A 667 28.66 12.15 -25.84
CA SER A 667 29.78 12.35 -24.93
C SER A 667 29.42 13.33 -23.80
N GLY A 668 29.51 12.87 -22.55
CA GLY A 668 29.20 13.69 -21.38
C GLY A 668 27.72 13.89 -21.09
N TRP A 669 26.81 13.24 -21.84
CA TRP A 669 25.39 13.21 -21.47
C TRP A 669 25.21 12.44 -20.16
N ILE A 670 24.14 12.73 -19.43
CA ILE A 670 23.89 12.15 -18.12
C ILE A 670 22.57 11.38 -18.16
N ILE A 671 22.59 10.13 -17.71
CA ILE A 671 21.38 9.38 -17.41
C ILE A 671 21.36 9.04 -15.93
N GLY A 672 20.24 9.27 -15.24
CA GLY A 672 20.19 9.11 -13.81
C GLY A 672 18.78 9.06 -13.26
N ASP A 673 18.69 8.66 -12.00
CA ASP A 673 17.50 8.75 -11.17
C ASP A 673 17.66 9.85 -10.11
N THR A 674 16.76 9.92 -9.11
CA THR A 674 16.81 10.93 -8.05
C THR A 674 18.04 10.84 -7.12
N LYS A 675 18.75 9.71 -7.13
CA LYS A 675 19.90 9.39 -6.25
C LYS A 675 21.19 9.16 -7.02
N HIS A 676 21.12 8.64 -8.23
CA HIS A 676 22.27 8.16 -9.00
C HIS A 676 22.39 8.86 -10.35
N GLU A 677 23.61 8.91 -10.86
CA GLU A 677 23.92 9.42 -12.20
C GLU A 677 24.97 8.54 -12.87
N PHE A 678 24.88 8.47 -14.20
CA PHE A 678 25.84 7.83 -15.06
C PHE A 678 26.17 8.77 -16.22
N ILE A 679 27.42 9.24 -16.26
CA ILE A 679 27.93 10.10 -17.33
C ILE A 679 28.36 9.21 -18.49
N LEU A 680 27.80 9.43 -19.67
CA LEU A 680 28.12 8.67 -20.87
C LEU A 680 29.57 8.98 -21.30
N PRO A 681 30.39 7.95 -21.59
CA PRO A 681 31.75 8.14 -22.07
C PRO A 681 31.73 8.73 -23.49
N HIS A 682 32.91 8.93 -24.10
CA HIS A 682 32.98 9.36 -25.49
C HIS A 682 32.31 8.36 -26.44
N ILE A 683 31.08 8.64 -26.85
CA ILE A 683 30.23 7.72 -27.63
C ILE A 683 29.34 8.49 -28.60
N THR A 684 29.17 7.94 -29.80
CA THR A 684 28.25 8.49 -30.81
C THR A 684 27.25 7.42 -31.23
N ILE A 685 26.02 7.84 -31.49
CA ILE A 685 24.93 6.96 -31.98
C ILE A 685 24.55 7.36 -33.40
N GLY A 686 24.48 6.38 -34.30
CA GLY A 686 24.07 6.61 -35.69
C GLY A 686 22.60 7.02 -35.80
N PRO A 687 22.17 7.55 -36.97
CA PRO A 687 20.75 7.82 -37.21
C PRO A 687 19.96 6.51 -37.20
N LYS A 688 18.82 6.48 -36.49
CA LYS A 688 17.97 5.28 -36.33
C LYS A 688 18.71 4.08 -35.72
N ASP A 689 19.74 4.35 -34.93
CA ASP A 689 20.57 3.33 -34.27
C ASP A 689 20.31 3.31 -32.75
N TYR A 690 20.85 2.30 -32.08
CA TYR A 690 20.67 2.01 -30.66
C TYR A 690 22.00 2.07 -29.90
N LEU A 691 21.93 2.45 -28.63
CA LEU A 691 23.01 2.38 -27.65
C LEU A 691 22.49 1.65 -26.42
N VAL A 692 23.21 0.63 -25.96
CA VAL A 692 22.85 -0.11 -24.74
C VAL A 692 23.82 0.24 -23.62
N LEU A 693 23.30 0.64 -22.46
CA LEU A 693 24.02 0.85 -21.22
C LEU A 693 23.74 -0.34 -20.31
N CYS A 694 24.77 -1.05 -19.84
CA CYS A 694 24.60 -2.23 -18.98
C CYS A 694 25.52 -2.18 -17.76
N GLN A 695 25.12 -2.85 -16.68
CA GLN A 695 25.96 -2.96 -15.48
C GLN A 695 27.22 -3.78 -15.75
N ASP A 696 27.07 -4.95 -16.35
CA ASP A 696 28.14 -5.94 -16.57
C ASP A 696 28.04 -6.49 -17.99
N SER A 697 28.92 -6.03 -18.87
CA SER A 697 28.99 -6.47 -20.26
C SER A 697 29.24 -7.98 -20.41
N ALA A 698 29.99 -8.62 -19.51
CA ALA A 698 30.25 -10.05 -19.60
C ALA A 698 28.99 -10.89 -19.31
N LYS A 699 28.14 -10.46 -18.38
CA LYS A 699 26.81 -11.05 -18.16
C LYS A 699 25.86 -10.71 -19.31
N PHE A 700 25.87 -9.47 -19.77
CA PHE A 700 25.01 -9.02 -20.86
C PHE A 700 25.26 -9.80 -22.16
N PHE A 701 26.52 -9.94 -22.60
CA PHE A 701 26.87 -10.66 -23.83
C PHE A 701 26.62 -12.18 -23.75
N LYS A 702 26.51 -12.77 -22.55
CA LYS A 702 26.06 -14.18 -22.42
C LYS A 702 24.61 -14.36 -22.85
N VAL A 703 23.77 -13.35 -22.62
CA VAL A 703 22.35 -13.36 -23.01
C VAL A 703 22.18 -12.83 -24.44
N PHE A 704 22.96 -11.81 -24.82
CA PHE A 704 22.88 -11.16 -26.13
C PHE A 704 24.23 -11.16 -26.87
N PRO A 705 24.68 -12.30 -27.43
CA PRO A 705 26.00 -12.42 -28.06
C PRO A 705 26.22 -11.53 -29.29
N ASN A 706 25.13 -11.09 -29.93
CA ASN A 706 25.15 -10.28 -31.15
C ASN A 706 24.85 -8.80 -30.91
N ALA A 707 24.69 -8.37 -29.65
CA ALA A 707 24.48 -6.97 -29.33
C ALA A 707 25.70 -6.13 -29.72
N TYR A 708 25.47 -4.87 -30.06
CA TYR A 708 26.51 -3.92 -30.45
C TYR A 708 26.22 -2.54 -29.85
N ASN A 709 27.16 -1.60 -29.95
CA ASN A 709 27.08 -0.29 -29.27
C ASN A 709 26.73 -0.46 -27.78
N VAL A 710 27.50 -1.26 -27.05
CA VAL A 710 27.26 -1.54 -25.63
C VAL A 710 28.30 -0.79 -24.79
N VAL A 711 27.82 0.03 -23.85
CA VAL A 711 28.61 0.66 -22.80
C VAL A 711 28.39 -0.10 -21.50
N SER A 712 29.46 -0.55 -20.87
CA SER A 712 29.44 -1.27 -19.59
C SER A 712 29.72 -0.31 -18.44
N GLY A 713 29.31 -0.69 -17.23
CA GLY A 713 29.65 0.03 -16.00
C GLY A 713 28.55 0.97 -15.52
N LEU A 714 27.30 0.77 -15.92
CA LEU A 714 26.15 1.45 -15.32
C LEU A 714 26.24 1.30 -13.80
N SER A 715 26.41 2.43 -13.10
CA SER A 715 26.79 2.51 -11.69
C SER A 715 25.67 2.17 -10.72
N PHE A 716 24.44 2.04 -11.21
CA PHE A 716 23.25 1.77 -10.42
C PHE A 716 22.36 0.72 -11.10
N GLY A 717 21.42 0.16 -10.35
CA GLY A 717 20.38 -0.74 -10.85
C GLY A 717 19.04 -0.02 -10.93
N LEU A 718 18.12 -0.57 -11.73
CA LEU A 718 16.79 0.03 -11.89
C LEU A 718 15.82 -0.55 -10.87
N ASN A 719 15.13 0.33 -10.15
CA ASN A 719 14.14 -0.10 -9.18
C ASN A 719 12.96 -0.77 -9.89
N LYS A 720 12.69 -2.02 -9.53
CA LYS A 720 11.64 -2.86 -10.14
C LYS A 720 10.20 -2.47 -9.77
N HIS A 721 10.02 -1.52 -8.86
CA HIS A 721 8.72 -1.07 -8.35
C HIS A 721 8.42 0.35 -8.75
N GLU A 722 9.38 1.25 -8.65
CA GLU A 722 9.18 2.64 -9.00
C GLU A 722 10.51 3.26 -9.36
N GLU A 723 10.57 3.93 -10.50
CA GLU A 723 11.77 4.62 -10.95
C GLU A 723 11.40 5.92 -11.64
N HIS A 724 12.28 6.91 -11.54
CA HIS A 724 12.21 8.12 -12.34
C HIS A 724 13.54 8.35 -13.03
N LEU A 725 13.64 7.85 -14.27
CA LEU A 725 14.83 7.97 -15.10
C LEU A 725 14.75 9.24 -15.94
N GLN A 726 15.84 9.98 -16.01
CA GLN A 726 15.95 11.22 -16.77
C GLN A 726 17.23 11.22 -17.59
N LEU A 727 17.14 11.69 -18.83
CA LEU A 727 18.26 11.83 -19.75
C LEU A 727 18.52 13.31 -20.00
N PHE A 728 19.74 13.74 -19.71
CA PHE A 728 20.20 15.10 -19.87
C PHE A 728 21.35 15.17 -20.87
N THR A 729 21.37 16.24 -21.67
CA THR A 729 22.52 16.60 -22.49
C THR A 729 23.68 17.12 -21.64
N ASN A 730 24.88 17.15 -22.20
CA ASN A 730 26.06 17.70 -21.53
C ASN A 730 25.96 19.20 -21.23
N ASP A 731 25.04 19.95 -21.86
CA ASP A 731 24.72 21.35 -21.57
C ASP A 731 23.58 21.53 -20.56
N GLY A 732 23.13 20.44 -19.90
CA GLY A 732 22.18 20.48 -18.78
C GLY A 732 20.71 20.53 -19.18
N ALA A 733 20.36 20.26 -20.44
CA ALA A 733 18.97 20.22 -20.90
C ALA A 733 18.38 18.81 -20.74
N MET A 734 17.16 18.70 -20.22
CA MET A 734 16.45 17.43 -20.20
C MET A 734 15.91 17.12 -21.60
N VAL A 735 16.30 15.98 -22.17
CA VAL A 735 15.88 15.57 -23.52
C VAL A 735 14.85 14.45 -23.52
N ASP A 736 14.82 13.65 -22.45
CA ASP A 736 13.84 12.58 -22.26
C ASP A 736 13.66 12.25 -20.77
N SER A 737 12.49 11.69 -20.41
CA SER A 737 12.22 11.20 -19.06
C SER A 737 11.23 10.05 -19.10
N LEU A 738 11.47 9.07 -18.22
CA LEU A 738 10.62 7.91 -18.00
C LEU A 738 10.34 7.79 -16.50
N HIS A 739 9.06 7.81 -16.13
CA HIS A 739 8.61 7.47 -14.80
C HIS A 739 7.67 6.27 -14.87
N TYR A 740 7.89 5.28 -14.00
CA TYR A 740 7.00 4.14 -13.89
C TYR A 740 6.78 3.73 -12.43
N GLN A 741 5.62 3.16 -12.16
CA GLN A 741 5.31 2.47 -10.93
C GLN A 741 4.66 1.11 -11.24
N LEU A 742 5.31 0.01 -10.88
CA LEU A 742 4.96 -1.35 -11.23
C LEU A 742 4.53 -2.18 -10.01
N PRO A 743 3.62 -3.16 -10.18
CA PRO A 743 3.31 -4.10 -9.13
C PRO A 743 4.53 -4.97 -8.78
N PRO A 744 4.61 -5.52 -7.55
CA PRO A 744 5.75 -6.32 -7.17
C PRO A 744 5.93 -7.58 -8.02
N SER A 745 7.09 -7.70 -8.67
CA SER A 745 7.50 -8.88 -9.42
C SER A 745 8.84 -9.43 -8.90
N ASP A 746 8.96 -10.74 -8.83
CA ASP A 746 10.22 -11.43 -8.54
C ASP A 746 10.94 -11.88 -9.82
N SER A 747 10.35 -11.60 -10.99
CA SER A 747 10.91 -11.92 -12.31
C SER A 747 11.60 -10.71 -12.93
N SER A 748 12.60 -10.96 -13.78
CA SER A 748 13.16 -9.94 -14.66
C SER A 748 12.05 -9.32 -15.49
N THR A 749 11.98 -7.99 -15.49
CA THR A 749 10.91 -7.26 -16.16
C THR A 749 11.54 -6.32 -17.16
N VAL A 750 11.03 -6.34 -18.39
CA VAL A 750 11.46 -5.44 -19.46
C VAL A 750 10.31 -4.51 -19.81
N LEU A 751 10.62 -3.22 -19.86
CA LEU A 751 9.74 -2.18 -20.35
C LEU A 751 10.25 -1.75 -21.71
N SER A 752 9.41 -1.87 -22.74
CA SER A 752 9.76 -1.47 -24.10
C SER A 752 8.68 -0.52 -24.62
N LEU A 753 9.10 0.64 -25.16
CA LEU A 753 8.20 1.63 -25.74
C LEU A 753 7.42 1.03 -26.91
N LEU A 754 6.10 1.20 -26.95
CA LEU A 754 5.23 0.55 -27.93
C LEU A 754 5.55 0.97 -29.36
N LEU A 755 5.70 2.27 -29.58
CA LEU A 755 6.07 2.84 -30.88
C LEU A 755 7.17 3.90 -30.69
N PRO A 756 8.16 3.98 -31.61
CA PRO A 756 9.32 4.86 -31.45
C PRO A 756 9.05 6.37 -31.53
N ASN A 757 7.81 6.83 -31.54
CA ASN A 757 7.45 8.25 -31.61
C ASN A 757 6.50 8.67 -30.49
N LEU A 758 6.24 7.78 -29.54
CA LEU A 758 5.38 8.05 -28.41
C LEU A 758 6.13 8.82 -27.31
N ASN A 759 5.34 9.46 -26.45
CA ASN A 759 5.82 10.21 -25.29
C ASN A 759 6.20 9.23 -24.18
N ASN A 760 7.46 9.26 -23.77
CA ASN A 760 8.01 8.38 -22.75
C ASN A 760 7.48 8.64 -21.33
N ALA A 761 7.01 9.86 -21.06
CA ALA A 761 6.42 10.23 -19.77
C ALA A 761 5.03 9.60 -19.54
N ASN A 762 4.38 9.04 -20.56
CA ASN A 762 3.10 8.35 -20.42
C ASN A 762 3.30 6.82 -20.40
N MET A 763 3.03 6.21 -19.25
CA MET A 763 3.21 4.77 -19.04
C MET A 763 2.31 3.89 -19.93
N ASP A 764 1.18 4.40 -20.44
CA ASP A 764 0.34 3.67 -21.41
C ASP A 764 1.05 3.44 -22.74
N ASN A 765 2.12 4.19 -23.02
CA ASN A 765 2.94 4.02 -24.21
C ASN A 765 4.00 2.92 -24.04
N TRP A 766 4.08 2.27 -22.89
CA TRP A 766 5.08 1.25 -22.58
C TRP A 766 4.46 -0.13 -22.45
N SER A 767 5.09 -1.12 -23.07
CA SER A 767 4.75 -2.52 -22.84
C SER A 767 5.59 -3.09 -21.70
N ILE A 768 4.92 -3.79 -20.77
CA ILE A 768 5.58 -4.51 -19.68
C ILE A 768 5.57 -5.99 -20.04
N ARG A 769 6.75 -6.59 -20.21
CA ARG A 769 6.88 -8.01 -20.56
C ARG A 769 7.91 -8.72 -19.68
N GLN A 770 7.63 -9.99 -19.38
CA GLN A 770 8.59 -10.90 -18.75
C GLN A 770 9.37 -11.63 -19.84
N HIS A 771 10.30 -10.92 -20.48
CA HIS A 771 11.22 -11.48 -21.46
C HIS A 771 12.64 -10.98 -21.22
N VAL A 772 13.61 -11.46 -21.99
CA VAL A 772 15.00 -10.99 -21.87
C VAL A 772 15.21 -9.59 -22.43
N GLY A 773 14.45 -9.18 -23.46
CA GLY A 773 14.55 -7.89 -24.14
C GLY A 773 14.91 -8.03 -25.61
N THR A 774 14.93 -6.92 -26.34
CA THR A 774 15.27 -6.87 -27.76
C THR A 774 16.37 -5.83 -28.06
N PRO A 775 17.52 -5.88 -27.36
CA PRO A 775 18.57 -4.89 -27.56
C PRO A 775 19.03 -4.83 -29.01
N ASN A 776 19.27 -3.62 -29.50
CA ASN A 776 19.62 -3.25 -30.86
C ASN A 776 18.58 -3.62 -31.93
N ALA A 777 17.32 -3.86 -31.55
CA ALA A 777 16.24 -4.22 -32.47
C ALA A 777 14.95 -3.43 -32.18
N GLY A 778 14.03 -3.41 -33.15
CA GLY A 778 12.74 -2.78 -32.95
C GLY A 778 11.91 -3.54 -31.92
N ASN A 779 11.29 -2.80 -30.99
CA ASN A 779 10.47 -3.38 -29.92
C ASN A 779 9.37 -4.29 -30.48
N PRO A 780 8.99 -5.39 -29.78
CA PRO A 780 8.08 -6.41 -30.30
C PRO A 780 6.76 -5.86 -30.83
N TYR A 781 6.13 -4.92 -30.11
CA TYR A 781 4.87 -4.33 -30.56
C TYR A 781 5.01 -3.56 -31.88
N TYR A 782 6.08 -2.78 -32.04
CA TYR A 782 6.36 -2.06 -33.27
C TYR A 782 6.50 -3.04 -34.45
N ILE A 783 7.26 -4.13 -34.26
CA ILE A 783 7.45 -5.17 -35.30
C ILE A 783 6.12 -5.86 -35.63
N GLU A 784 5.37 -6.30 -34.62
CA GLU A 784 4.04 -6.92 -34.79
C GLU A 784 3.08 -6.00 -35.55
N SER A 785 3.07 -4.69 -35.22
CA SER A 785 2.21 -3.70 -35.87
C SER A 785 2.53 -3.53 -37.35
N LYS A 786 3.83 -3.50 -37.69
CA LYS A 786 4.30 -3.37 -39.08
C LYS A 786 3.96 -4.61 -39.90
N ILE A 787 4.14 -5.79 -39.33
CA ILE A 787 3.75 -7.06 -39.98
C ILE A 787 2.25 -7.10 -40.24
N ARG A 788 1.41 -6.69 -39.28
CA ARG A 788 -0.05 -6.64 -39.48
C ARG A 788 -0.43 -5.65 -40.58
N GLN A 789 0.21 -4.49 -40.64
CA GLN A 789 -0.05 -3.49 -41.68
C GLN A 789 0.33 -4.01 -43.08
N GLU A 790 1.48 -4.68 -43.21
CA GLU A 790 1.89 -5.32 -44.46
C GLU A 790 0.92 -6.45 -44.85
N GLN A 791 0.54 -7.31 -43.90
CA GLN A 791 -0.45 -8.37 -44.14
C GLN A 791 -1.80 -7.80 -44.59
N GLN A 792 -2.25 -6.70 -43.98
CA GLN A 792 -3.51 -6.04 -44.37
C GLN A 792 -3.43 -5.45 -45.78
N LEU A 793 -2.30 -4.83 -46.13
CA LEU A 793 -2.05 -4.36 -47.50
C LEU A 793 -2.08 -5.53 -48.50
N TRP A 794 -1.40 -6.64 -48.20
CA TRP A 794 -1.40 -7.83 -49.04
C TRP A 794 -2.78 -8.50 -49.15
N MET A 795 -3.58 -8.49 -48.08
CA MET A 795 -4.98 -8.93 -48.14
C MET A 795 -5.84 -8.03 -49.04
N GLN A 796 -5.66 -6.70 -48.99
CA GLN A 796 -6.35 -5.77 -49.87
C GLN A 796 -5.95 -5.95 -51.34
N VAL A 797 -4.64 -6.11 -51.61
CA VAL A 797 -4.13 -6.42 -52.96
C VAL A 797 -4.68 -7.76 -53.45
N GLY A 798 -4.66 -8.79 -52.61
CA GLY A 798 -5.22 -10.11 -52.93
C GLY A 798 -6.71 -10.06 -53.23
N ALA A 799 -7.49 -9.30 -52.47
CA ALA A 799 -8.92 -9.09 -52.73
C ALA A 799 -9.16 -8.36 -54.06
N ALA A 800 -8.39 -7.31 -54.35
CA ALA A 800 -8.47 -6.59 -55.62
C ALA A 800 -8.12 -7.50 -56.81
N CYS A 801 -7.04 -8.28 -56.71
CA CYS A 801 -6.68 -9.29 -57.71
C CYS A 801 -7.78 -10.35 -57.89
N GLY A 802 -8.40 -10.81 -56.79
CA GLY A 802 -9.53 -11.74 -56.82
C GLY A 802 -10.75 -11.19 -57.56
N ILE A 803 -11.11 -9.93 -57.32
CA ILE A 803 -12.18 -9.23 -58.04
C ILE A 803 -11.86 -9.13 -59.54
N ILE A 804 -10.63 -8.75 -59.88
CA ILE A 804 -10.18 -8.70 -61.29
C ILE A 804 -10.29 -10.08 -61.95
N LEU A 805 -9.87 -11.14 -61.26
CA LEU A 805 -9.95 -12.51 -61.77
C LEU A 805 -11.41 -12.94 -62.00
N ILE A 806 -12.32 -12.62 -61.06
CA ILE A 806 -13.75 -12.88 -61.20
C ILE A 806 -14.33 -12.11 -62.39
N CYS A 807 -13.98 -10.83 -62.57
CA CYS A 807 -14.38 -10.05 -63.73
C CYS A 807 -13.90 -10.68 -65.05
N ILE A 808 -12.64 -11.15 -65.11
CA ILE A 808 -12.10 -11.85 -66.28
C ILE A 808 -12.86 -13.15 -66.52
N LEU A 809 -13.10 -13.96 -65.49
CA LEU A 809 -13.85 -15.22 -65.61
C LEU A 809 -15.30 -14.97 -66.06
N LEU A 810 -15.96 -13.93 -65.57
CA LEU A 810 -17.28 -13.52 -66.01
C LEU A 810 -17.28 -13.05 -67.48
N LEU A 811 -16.25 -12.33 -67.91
CA LEU A 811 -16.07 -11.94 -69.31
C LEU A 811 -15.85 -13.15 -70.21
N VAL A 812 -15.00 -14.10 -69.79
CA VAL A 812 -14.75 -15.37 -70.50
C VAL A 812 -16.03 -16.21 -70.58
N TRP A 813 -16.75 -16.34 -69.47
CA TRP A 813 -18.03 -17.05 -69.42
C TRP A 813 -19.07 -16.40 -70.34
N LYS A 814 -19.19 -15.07 -70.30
CA LYS A 814 -20.06 -14.30 -71.22
C LYS A 814 -19.63 -14.49 -72.68
N HIS A 815 -18.33 -14.54 -72.96
CA HIS A 815 -17.82 -14.81 -74.30
C HIS A 815 -18.18 -16.22 -74.77
N GLN A 816 -18.03 -17.24 -73.91
CA GLN A 816 -18.45 -18.62 -74.21
C GLN A 816 -19.96 -18.74 -74.41
N GLN A 817 -20.78 -18.03 -73.63
CA GLN A 817 -22.24 -17.97 -73.84
C GLN A 817 -22.59 -17.34 -75.19
N ASN A 818 -21.92 -16.24 -75.57
CA ASN A 818 -22.10 -15.62 -76.88
C ASN A 818 -21.69 -16.54 -78.04
N ILE A 819 -20.63 -17.33 -77.89
CA ILE A 819 -20.24 -18.35 -78.87
C ILE A 819 -21.32 -19.44 -78.96
N ARG A 820 -21.83 -19.95 -77.83
CA ARG A 820 -22.92 -20.94 -77.82
C ARG A 820 -24.20 -20.40 -78.49
N LEU A 821 -24.55 -19.14 -78.24
CA LEU A 821 -25.68 -18.46 -78.91
C LEU A 821 -25.46 -18.30 -80.41
N LYS A 822 -24.23 -17.99 -80.87
CA LYS A 822 -23.90 -17.96 -82.30
C LYS A 822 -23.99 -19.34 -82.95
N ILE A 823 -23.58 -20.41 -82.26
CA ILE A 823 -23.70 -21.79 -82.75
C ILE A 823 -25.18 -22.23 -82.80
N ALA A 824 -25.98 -21.86 -81.80
CA ALA A 824 -27.43 -22.10 -81.77
C ALA A 824 -28.18 -21.33 -82.89
N ASN A 825 -27.75 -20.11 -83.19
CA ASN A 825 -28.31 -19.34 -84.31
C ASN A 825 -27.82 -19.85 -85.67
N GLY A 826 -26.58 -20.32 -85.79
CA GLY A 826 -26.05 -20.96 -87.00
C GLY A 826 -26.75 -22.29 -87.33
N THR A 827 -27.13 -23.06 -86.32
CA THR A 827 -27.93 -24.29 -86.50
C THR A 827 -29.39 -23.99 -86.87
N ASN A 828 -29.97 -22.87 -86.43
CA ASN A 828 -31.27 -22.40 -86.90
C ASN A 828 -31.25 -21.89 -88.36
N VAL A 829 -30.15 -21.28 -88.81
CA VAL A 829 -29.99 -20.90 -90.23
C VAL A 829 -29.82 -22.13 -91.13
N ALA A 830 -29.06 -23.14 -90.69
CA ALA A 830 -28.92 -24.41 -91.40
C ALA A 830 -30.24 -25.23 -91.45
N LYS A 831 -31.11 -25.11 -90.43
CA LYS A 831 -32.47 -25.71 -90.46
C LYS A 831 -33.45 -24.94 -91.35
N ARG A 832 -33.32 -23.62 -91.50
CA ARG A 832 -34.17 -22.83 -92.42
C ARG A 832 -33.84 -23.03 -93.90
N GLN A 833 -32.60 -23.34 -94.27
CA GLN A 833 -32.26 -23.69 -95.66
C GLN A 833 -32.68 -25.11 -96.08
N LYS A 834 -33.07 -25.98 -95.14
CA LYS A 834 -33.52 -27.35 -95.42
C LYS A 834 -35.06 -27.53 -95.44
N LEU A 835 -35.81 -26.43 -95.33
CA LEU A 835 -37.28 -26.41 -95.33
C LEU A 835 -37.87 -25.48 -96.41
N THR A 836 -37.05 -25.08 -97.39
CA THR A 836 -37.49 -24.53 -98.68
C THR A 836 -36.77 -25.24 -99.84
N SER A 837 -36.67 -26.57 -99.73
CA SER A 837 -36.63 -27.51 -100.85
C SER A 837 -37.76 -28.50 -100.64
#